data_AF-K5EC64-F1
#
_entry.id   AF-K5EC64-F1
#
_cell.length_a   1.000
_cell.length_b   1.000
_cell.length_c   1.000
_cell.angle_alpha   90.00
_cell.angle_beta   90.00
_cell.angle_gamma   90.00
#
_symmetry.space_group_name_H-M   'P 1'
#
loop_
_entity.id
_entity.type
_entity.pdbx_description
1 polymer ?
#
loop_
_entity_poly.entity_id
_entity_poly.type
_entity_poly.pdbx_seq_one_letter_code
_entity_poly.pdbx_strand_id
1 'polypeptide(L)'
;MLLAAGPCFAQQPGSRFFTDQTGKFRIRAVVMDLDETNVKLKKADGVEVVVPLNRLSDRDQTFLRDMLQKYKAMVGDFPIGTKVEIKSTGGWYPGEVLQVQPGQYFISFDDYSDRWNKWVTAKELRLIPAEETSAAIKKDATDDKSNEPEMEAIASVPEEAENTDISTPNVPPLTFELPPTTPPVYSHESIQSRRFVGHLAENGWQSPIQTEAGPTIGNWTFQFESSPLNKPWDAFLPSVHRQRALLVRDNQSVALNLTDGTVEWQTDQLPSKLIQPLALSDDGRRLIVSLNDEESRPTGLCVYLIENSSANIEWVWRPVPESHQVSQVQSAFWLKNDRVAVLDEKRFAVWMPETKSQHAIITANSKTPIEFSPASEIAAFFVFGHITIYKTDGIRVLANTEPLRSGVKKVSFAPSGSKLIVSGADAPTIVSLKDGKPLKLESDLLSDSVVEWIDDRYTLIDGKSIFDTKFNRIVWKFNCTFRGRPAGSVSTVAGKLRIHNDRESKILIRGLYDVIDPEKLKPTAPKVALVRPGAKVAIRVAGSLADKYRQPIESQLEAMAKQNGWIVDPSGPLKLRADVNEVTESIEFETSSIIGFGKKNQTIPVTYGTYRLAIYDGDEPLMIRGFRSLVTTMGVIPRSKTVQQWVNERSEFDIGKIKTVTFPATIEPKTVKEAIGSTDIWTIQ
;
A
#
# COMPACT_ATOMS: atom_id res chain seq x y z
N MET A 1 -49.01 -11.15 11.86
CA MET A 1 -48.44 -11.92 10.73
C MET A 1 -47.10 -11.30 10.38
N LEU A 2 -46.00 -11.86 10.89
CA LEU A 2 -44.63 -11.36 10.69
C LEU A 2 -44.11 -11.80 9.31
N LEU A 3 -43.48 -10.89 8.57
CA LEU A 3 -42.47 -11.19 7.55
C LEU A 3 -41.27 -10.29 7.83
N ALA A 4 -40.20 -10.88 8.37
CA ALA A 4 -38.95 -10.23 8.69
C ALA A 4 -38.09 -10.08 7.43
N ALA A 5 -37.60 -8.87 7.15
CA ALA A 5 -36.57 -8.60 6.16
C ALA A 5 -35.21 -8.51 6.88
N GLY A 6 -34.30 -9.42 6.57
CA GLY A 6 -32.95 -9.47 7.14
C GLY A 6 -31.98 -8.41 6.58
N PRO A 7 -30.77 -8.29 7.18
CA PRO A 7 -29.77 -7.28 6.83
C PRO A 7 -29.13 -7.53 5.45
N CYS A 8 -28.86 -6.44 4.74
CA CYS A 8 -28.24 -6.43 3.41
C CYS A 8 -26.72 -6.63 3.53
N PHE A 9 -26.21 -7.79 3.10
CA PHE A 9 -24.78 -8.09 3.01
C PHE A 9 -24.14 -7.41 1.77
N ALA A 10 -22.97 -6.79 1.96
CA ALA A 10 -22.11 -6.31 0.87
C ALA A 10 -21.64 -7.48 -0.02
N GLN A 11 -21.53 -7.25 -1.33
CA GLN A 11 -21.16 -8.28 -2.33
C GLN A 11 -19.67 -8.62 -2.27
N GLN A 12 -19.35 -9.90 -2.06
CA GLN A 12 -18.03 -10.46 -2.37
C GLN A 12 -17.86 -10.58 -3.90
N PRO A 13 -16.68 -10.32 -4.50
CA PRO A 13 -16.42 -10.59 -5.91
C PRO A 13 -16.68 -12.07 -6.24
N GLY A 14 -17.41 -12.34 -7.33
CA GLY A 14 -17.79 -13.72 -7.71
C GLY A 14 -18.97 -14.31 -6.92
N SER A 15 -19.53 -13.60 -5.93
CA SER A 15 -20.71 -14.10 -5.21
C SER A 15 -21.99 -13.92 -6.02
N ARG A 16 -22.72 -15.01 -6.27
CA ARG A 16 -24.06 -14.99 -6.85
C ARG A 16 -25.07 -15.59 -5.89
N PHE A 17 -26.34 -15.42 -6.21
CA PHE A 17 -27.39 -16.12 -5.51
C PHE A 17 -27.59 -17.50 -6.12
N PHE A 18 -27.58 -18.53 -5.27
CA PHE A 18 -27.98 -19.89 -5.56
C PHE A 18 -29.32 -20.15 -4.90
N THR A 19 -30.23 -20.75 -5.66
CA THR A 19 -31.59 -21.04 -5.23
C THR A 19 -31.77 -22.54 -5.25
N ASP A 20 -32.48 -23.07 -4.24
CA ASP A 20 -32.84 -24.47 -4.22
C ASP A 20 -33.91 -24.80 -5.29
N GLN A 21 -34.15 -26.09 -5.52
CA GLN A 21 -35.18 -26.54 -6.47
C GLN A 21 -36.59 -26.03 -6.14
N THR A 22 -36.91 -25.83 -4.86
CA THR A 22 -38.25 -25.40 -4.45
C THR A 22 -38.45 -23.89 -4.58
N GLY A 23 -37.38 -23.11 -4.81
CA GLY A 23 -37.41 -21.65 -4.86
C GLY A 23 -37.57 -20.97 -3.49
N LYS A 24 -37.72 -21.75 -2.40
CA LYS A 24 -37.96 -21.22 -1.05
C LYS A 24 -36.69 -20.81 -0.34
N PHE A 25 -35.55 -21.42 -0.70
CA PHE A 25 -34.27 -21.17 -0.06
C PHE A 25 -33.30 -20.56 -1.07
N ARG A 26 -32.78 -19.39 -0.73
CA ARG A 26 -31.86 -18.65 -1.56
C ARG A 26 -30.67 -18.20 -0.73
N ILE A 27 -29.47 -18.58 -1.15
CA ILE A 27 -28.22 -18.24 -0.47
C ILE A 27 -27.33 -17.41 -1.39
N ARG A 28 -26.60 -16.45 -0.85
CA ARG A 28 -25.54 -15.75 -1.57
C ARG A 28 -24.21 -16.42 -1.26
N ALA A 29 -23.51 -16.89 -2.28
CA ALA A 29 -22.24 -17.59 -2.11
C ALA A 29 -21.32 -17.45 -3.33
N VAL A 30 -20.04 -17.72 -3.13
CA VAL A 30 -19.01 -17.87 -4.18
C VAL A 30 -18.81 -19.36 -4.45
N VAL A 31 -18.63 -19.75 -5.71
CA VAL A 31 -18.24 -21.14 -6.05
C VAL A 31 -16.76 -21.31 -5.73
N MET A 32 -16.46 -22.23 -4.84
CA MET A 32 -15.09 -22.57 -4.45
C MET A 32 -14.56 -23.78 -5.20
N ASP A 33 -15.43 -24.75 -5.47
CA ASP A 33 -15.12 -25.97 -6.18
C ASP A 33 -16.39 -26.51 -6.87
N LEU A 34 -16.23 -27.23 -7.97
CA LEU A 34 -17.34 -27.71 -8.78
C LEU A 34 -16.95 -29.00 -9.52
N ASP A 35 -17.68 -30.08 -9.25
CA ASP A 35 -17.61 -31.33 -9.99
C ASP A 35 -18.93 -31.59 -10.75
N GLU A 36 -19.07 -32.77 -11.36
CA GLU A 36 -20.25 -33.13 -12.17
C GLU A 36 -21.53 -33.33 -11.35
N THR A 37 -21.41 -33.52 -10.05
CA THR A 37 -22.48 -33.91 -9.12
C THR A 37 -22.69 -32.93 -7.96
N ASN A 38 -21.67 -32.21 -7.52
CA ASN A 38 -21.69 -31.31 -6.38
C ASN A 38 -21.01 -29.97 -6.67
N VAL A 39 -21.42 -28.94 -5.93
CA VAL A 39 -20.76 -27.64 -5.88
C VAL A 39 -20.40 -27.29 -4.45
N LYS A 40 -19.16 -26.88 -4.22
CA LYS A 40 -18.71 -26.31 -2.94
C LYS A 40 -18.88 -24.80 -2.98
N LEU A 41 -19.68 -24.26 -2.07
CA LEU A 41 -20.06 -22.86 -2.00
C LEU A 41 -19.57 -22.24 -0.69
N LYS A 42 -19.01 -21.03 -0.76
CA LYS A 42 -18.65 -20.23 0.42
C LYS A 42 -19.61 -19.06 0.59
N LYS A 43 -20.30 -19.01 1.72
CA LYS A 43 -21.28 -17.97 2.07
C LYS A 43 -20.57 -16.68 2.52
N ALA A 44 -21.33 -15.58 2.56
CA ALA A 44 -20.82 -14.26 2.97
C ALA A 44 -20.32 -14.19 4.43
N ASP A 45 -20.81 -15.08 5.30
CA ASP A 45 -20.35 -15.25 6.69
C ASP A 45 -19.07 -16.10 6.80
N GLY A 46 -18.51 -16.56 5.67
CA GLY A 46 -17.32 -17.38 5.59
C GLY A 46 -17.56 -18.88 5.67
N VAL A 47 -18.81 -19.32 5.90
CA VAL A 47 -19.15 -20.75 6.05
C VAL A 47 -19.14 -21.45 4.68
N GLU A 48 -18.45 -22.59 4.60
CA GLU A 48 -18.40 -23.44 3.42
C GLU A 48 -19.46 -24.54 3.48
N VAL A 49 -20.10 -24.81 2.35
CA VAL A 49 -21.17 -25.80 2.22
C VAL A 49 -21.07 -26.50 0.88
N VAL A 50 -21.16 -27.83 0.89
CA VAL A 50 -21.26 -28.65 -0.33
C VAL A 50 -22.74 -28.90 -0.62
N VAL A 51 -23.17 -28.59 -1.84
CA VAL A 51 -24.55 -28.75 -2.29
C VAL A 51 -24.58 -29.65 -3.53
N PRO A 52 -25.36 -30.74 -3.51
CA PRO A 52 -25.63 -31.52 -4.71
C PRO A 52 -26.26 -30.64 -5.80
N LEU A 53 -25.77 -30.72 -7.03
CA LEU A 53 -26.28 -29.92 -8.16
C LEU A 53 -27.79 -30.14 -8.36
N ASN A 54 -28.27 -31.37 -8.18
CA ASN A 54 -29.68 -31.72 -8.27
C ASN A 54 -30.55 -31.15 -7.12
N ARG A 55 -30.00 -30.43 -6.15
CA ARG A 55 -30.78 -29.69 -5.13
C ARG A 55 -30.91 -28.20 -5.45
N LEU A 56 -30.21 -27.72 -6.48
CA LEU A 56 -30.27 -26.35 -6.95
C LEU A 56 -31.31 -26.19 -8.06
N SER A 57 -31.76 -24.95 -8.27
CA SER A 57 -32.69 -24.61 -9.35
C SER A 57 -32.10 -24.94 -10.73
N ASP A 58 -32.95 -25.23 -11.72
CA ASP A 58 -32.50 -25.57 -13.08
C ASP A 58 -31.63 -24.49 -13.71
N ARG A 59 -31.93 -23.21 -13.39
CA ARG A 59 -31.13 -22.07 -13.82
C ARG A 59 -29.72 -22.10 -13.23
N ASP A 60 -29.59 -22.49 -11.97
CA ASP A 60 -28.29 -22.55 -11.30
C ASP A 60 -27.50 -23.79 -11.69
N GLN A 61 -28.18 -24.92 -11.91
CA GLN A 61 -27.57 -26.11 -12.52
C GLN A 61 -27.00 -25.81 -13.90
N THR A 62 -27.75 -25.10 -14.75
CA THR A 62 -27.30 -24.74 -16.10
C THR A 62 -26.08 -23.83 -16.07
N PHE A 63 -26.08 -22.82 -15.20
CA PHE A 63 -24.93 -21.94 -14.99
C PHE A 63 -23.68 -22.72 -14.54
N LEU A 64 -23.83 -23.62 -13.57
CA LEU A 64 -22.71 -24.40 -13.07
C LEU A 64 -22.20 -25.38 -14.13
N ARG A 65 -23.07 -26.03 -14.91
CA ARG A 65 -22.65 -26.88 -16.03
C ARG A 65 -21.92 -26.11 -17.13
N ASP A 66 -22.38 -24.92 -17.50
CA ASP A 66 -21.68 -24.05 -18.47
C ASP A 66 -20.31 -23.59 -17.92
N MET A 67 -20.24 -23.26 -16.62
CA MET A 67 -18.99 -22.92 -15.94
C MET A 67 -18.01 -24.11 -15.92
N LEU A 68 -18.49 -25.31 -15.60
CA LEU A 68 -17.70 -26.54 -15.61
C LEU A 68 -17.23 -26.89 -17.03
N GLN A 69 -18.08 -26.71 -18.04
CA GLN A 69 -17.74 -26.96 -19.44
C GLN A 69 -16.66 -26.00 -19.93
N LYS A 70 -16.77 -24.71 -19.60
CA LYS A 70 -15.74 -23.70 -19.89
C LYS A 70 -14.44 -23.98 -19.15
N TYR A 71 -14.52 -24.41 -17.90
CA TYR A 71 -13.35 -24.79 -17.11
C TYR A 71 -12.65 -26.03 -17.69
N LYS A 72 -13.40 -27.09 -18.03
CA LYS A 72 -12.87 -28.29 -18.71
C LYS A 72 -12.25 -27.95 -20.07
N ALA A 73 -12.86 -27.06 -20.84
CA ALA A 73 -12.32 -26.59 -22.11
C ALA A 73 -11.05 -25.73 -21.95
N MET A 74 -10.84 -25.10 -20.78
CA MET A 74 -9.69 -24.24 -20.48
C MET A 74 -8.51 -25.00 -19.86
N VAL A 75 -8.77 -26.07 -19.10
CA VAL A 75 -7.78 -26.78 -18.26
C VAL A 75 -7.33 -28.13 -18.87
N GLY A 76 -8.07 -28.69 -19.84
CA GLY A 76 -7.74 -29.99 -20.42
C GLY A 76 -7.98 -31.16 -19.44
N ASP A 77 -7.42 -32.34 -19.76
CA ASP A 77 -7.77 -33.62 -19.12
C ASP A 77 -7.19 -33.81 -17.70
N PHE A 78 -6.27 -32.93 -17.25
CA PHE A 78 -5.57 -33.07 -15.96
C PHE A 78 -5.61 -31.77 -15.14
N PRO A 79 -6.62 -31.57 -14.27
CA PRO A 79 -6.69 -30.39 -13.41
C PRO A 79 -5.57 -30.34 -12.36
N ILE A 80 -5.35 -29.16 -11.77
CA ILE A 80 -4.40 -28.96 -10.67
C ILE A 80 -4.75 -29.87 -9.49
N GLY A 81 -3.74 -30.53 -8.92
CA GLY A 81 -3.87 -31.51 -7.85
C GLY A 81 -4.06 -32.95 -8.34
N THR A 82 -4.18 -33.17 -9.66
CA THR A 82 -4.34 -34.54 -10.20
C THR A 82 -3.04 -35.33 -10.06
N LYS A 83 -3.13 -36.53 -9.48
CA LYS A 83 -2.04 -37.50 -9.46
C LYS A 83 -1.90 -38.17 -10.83
N VAL A 84 -0.70 -38.09 -11.38
CA VAL A 84 -0.37 -38.52 -12.75
C VAL A 84 0.96 -39.26 -12.75
N GLU A 85 1.17 -40.11 -13.74
CA GLU A 85 2.51 -40.54 -14.10
C GLU A 85 3.08 -39.62 -15.18
N ILE A 86 4.33 -39.25 -15.02
CA ILE A 86 5.06 -38.29 -15.83
C ILE A 86 6.18 -39.02 -16.57
N LYS A 87 6.22 -38.87 -17.89
CA LYS A 87 7.27 -39.47 -18.71
C LYS A 87 8.61 -38.73 -18.51
N SER A 88 9.65 -39.44 -18.09
CA SER A 88 11.00 -38.90 -17.89
C SER A 88 12.06 -39.98 -18.14
N THR A 89 13.23 -39.66 -18.71
CA THR A 89 14.41 -40.57 -18.87
C THR A 89 14.08 -42.06 -19.15
N GLY A 90 13.21 -42.32 -20.13
CA GLY A 90 12.86 -43.68 -20.57
C GLY A 90 11.80 -44.41 -19.73
N GLY A 91 11.27 -43.80 -18.67
CA GLY A 91 10.25 -44.37 -17.79
C GLY A 91 9.11 -43.41 -17.44
N TRP A 92 8.18 -43.89 -16.62
CA TRP A 92 7.05 -43.15 -16.07
C TRP A 92 7.22 -43.04 -14.55
N TYR A 93 7.04 -41.85 -14.01
CA TYR A 93 7.26 -41.58 -12.59
C TYR A 93 6.03 -40.90 -11.99
N PRO A 94 5.59 -41.29 -10.79
CA PRO A 94 4.42 -40.69 -10.16
C PRO A 94 4.70 -39.24 -9.78
N GLY A 95 3.63 -38.44 -9.78
CA GLY A 95 3.71 -37.03 -9.46
C GLY A 95 2.36 -36.34 -9.50
N GLU A 96 2.39 -35.02 -9.44
CA GLU A 96 1.19 -34.20 -9.28
C GLU A 96 1.22 -32.98 -10.18
N VAL A 97 0.06 -32.62 -10.74
CA VAL A 97 -0.10 -31.38 -11.51
C VAL A 97 -0.19 -30.19 -10.56
N LEU A 98 0.83 -29.34 -10.52
CA LEU A 98 0.88 -28.16 -9.67
C LEU A 98 0.27 -26.91 -10.33
N GLN A 99 0.39 -26.79 -11.66
CA GLN A 99 -0.18 -25.69 -12.43
C GLN A 99 -0.60 -26.15 -13.83
N VAL A 100 -1.58 -25.45 -14.42
CA VAL A 100 -2.05 -25.73 -15.78
C VAL A 100 -2.08 -24.45 -16.60
N GLN A 101 -1.54 -24.52 -17.81
CA GLN A 101 -1.67 -23.54 -18.89
C GLN A 101 -2.31 -24.24 -20.11
N PRO A 102 -2.83 -23.51 -21.10
CA PRO A 102 -3.39 -24.12 -22.30
C PRO A 102 -2.40 -25.08 -22.99
N GLY A 103 -2.63 -26.39 -22.87
CA GLY A 103 -1.82 -27.45 -23.48
C GLY A 103 -0.53 -27.85 -22.73
N GLN A 104 -0.24 -27.24 -21.57
CA GLN A 104 0.96 -27.51 -20.77
C GLN A 104 0.62 -27.64 -19.28
N TYR A 105 1.31 -28.55 -18.60
CA TYR A 105 1.10 -28.89 -17.20
C TYR A 105 2.43 -28.77 -16.46
N PHE A 106 2.46 -28.01 -15.37
CA PHE A 106 3.61 -27.98 -14.48
C PHE A 106 3.45 -29.07 -13.45
N ILE A 107 4.44 -29.97 -13.37
CA ILE A 107 4.37 -31.15 -12.52
C ILE A 107 5.46 -31.18 -11.45
N SER A 108 5.17 -31.81 -10.32
CA SER A 108 6.17 -32.31 -9.37
C SER A 108 6.24 -33.83 -9.45
N PHE A 109 7.41 -34.38 -9.16
CA PHE A 109 7.60 -35.82 -9.00
C PHE A 109 7.47 -36.19 -7.52
N ASP A 110 6.77 -37.27 -7.20
CA ASP A 110 6.69 -37.78 -5.83
C ASP A 110 8.09 -38.28 -5.41
N ASP A 111 8.51 -38.00 -4.17
CA ASP A 111 9.83 -38.32 -3.58
C ASP A 111 11.06 -37.59 -4.19
N TYR A 112 10.85 -36.56 -5.01
CA TYR A 112 11.92 -35.71 -5.53
C TYR A 112 11.75 -34.23 -5.12
N SER A 113 12.87 -33.53 -4.93
CA SER A 113 12.90 -32.10 -4.58
C SER A 113 12.42 -31.20 -5.74
N ASP A 114 11.87 -30.03 -5.41
CA ASP A 114 11.27 -29.06 -6.35
C ASP A 114 12.15 -28.61 -7.53
N ARG A 115 13.48 -28.77 -7.45
CA ARG A 115 14.41 -28.49 -8.56
C ARG A 115 14.15 -29.35 -9.82
N TRP A 116 13.41 -30.44 -9.69
CA TRP A 116 13.04 -31.35 -10.78
C TRP A 116 11.67 -31.05 -11.39
N ASN A 117 10.92 -30.08 -10.84
CA ASN A 117 9.61 -29.71 -11.34
C ASN A 117 9.75 -29.10 -12.75
N LYS A 118 8.93 -29.55 -13.69
CA LYS A 118 9.04 -29.16 -15.09
C LYS A 118 7.67 -29.02 -15.74
N TRP A 119 7.63 -28.27 -16.83
CA TRP A 119 6.49 -28.22 -17.73
C TRP A 119 6.50 -29.43 -18.66
N VAL A 120 5.35 -30.08 -18.79
CA VAL A 120 5.12 -31.23 -19.68
C VAL A 120 3.81 -31.06 -20.45
N THR A 121 3.66 -31.78 -21.55
CA THR A 121 2.43 -31.79 -22.34
C THR A 121 1.52 -32.95 -21.94
N ALA A 122 0.23 -32.92 -22.34
CA ALA A 122 -0.71 -34.01 -22.07
C ALA A 122 -0.22 -35.40 -22.54
N LYS A 123 0.65 -35.46 -23.55
CA LYS A 123 1.20 -36.72 -24.09
C LYS A 123 2.27 -37.35 -23.19
N GLU A 124 2.77 -36.58 -22.23
CA GLU A 124 3.77 -37.00 -21.26
C GLU A 124 3.15 -37.28 -19.89
N LEU A 125 1.81 -37.23 -19.81
CA LEU A 125 1.02 -37.51 -18.63
C LEU A 125 0.06 -38.67 -18.88
N ARG A 126 -0.14 -39.51 -17.88
CA ARG A 126 -1.25 -40.47 -17.82
C ARG A 126 -1.78 -40.58 -16.41
N LEU A 127 -3.07 -40.89 -16.27
CA LEU A 127 -3.71 -41.07 -14.97
C LEU A 127 -3.21 -42.35 -14.31
N ILE A 128 -2.96 -42.28 -13.00
CA ILE A 128 -2.71 -43.47 -12.17
C ILE A 128 -4.07 -44.17 -11.96
N PRO A 129 -4.24 -45.44 -12.39
CA PRO A 129 -5.49 -46.17 -12.16
C PRO A 129 -5.78 -46.36 -10.67
N ALA A 130 -7.04 -46.12 -10.26
CA ALA A 130 -7.47 -46.11 -8.85
C ALA A 130 -7.34 -47.46 -8.11
N GLU A 131 -6.99 -48.55 -8.80
CA GLU A 131 -6.77 -49.86 -8.18
C GLU A 131 -5.35 -50.02 -7.56
N GLU A 132 -4.37 -49.19 -7.93
CA GLU A 132 -3.01 -49.28 -7.38
C GLU A 132 -2.77 -48.39 -6.14
N THR A 133 -3.64 -47.41 -5.89
CA THR A 133 -3.55 -46.51 -4.71
C THR A 133 -3.76 -47.27 -3.39
N SER A 134 -4.34 -48.47 -3.45
CA SER A 134 -4.56 -49.33 -2.27
C SER A 134 -3.51 -50.44 -2.11
N ALA A 135 -2.65 -50.68 -3.11
CA ALA A 135 -1.57 -51.66 -3.03
C ALA A 135 -0.23 -51.06 -2.55
N ALA A 136 -0.02 -49.75 -2.74
CA ALA A 136 1.22 -49.06 -2.32
C ALA A 136 1.33 -48.82 -0.80
N ILE A 137 0.26 -49.05 -0.03
CA ILE A 137 0.25 -48.88 1.45
C ILE A 137 0.58 -50.20 2.19
N LYS A 138 0.79 -51.32 1.49
CA LYS A 138 0.95 -52.65 2.14
C LYS A 138 2.07 -53.57 1.60
N LYS A 139 3.20 -53.02 1.12
CA LYS A 139 4.41 -53.82 0.94
C LYS A 139 5.62 -53.16 1.59
N ASP A 140 6.00 -53.74 2.74
CA ASP A 140 7.35 -53.95 3.29
C ASP A 140 8.37 -52.79 3.18
N ALA A 141 8.96 -52.26 4.25
CA ALA A 141 9.27 -52.86 5.54
C ALA A 141 9.82 -54.30 5.43
N THR A 142 10.85 -54.50 4.60
CA THR A 142 12.04 -55.35 4.88
C THR A 142 12.99 -55.38 3.69
N ASP A 143 14.28 -55.50 4.03
CA ASP A 143 15.46 -55.85 3.24
C ASP A 143 16.19 -54.82 2.36
N ASP A 144 17.33 -54.43 2.94
CA ASP A 144 18.58 -53.90 2.44
C ASP A 144 19.19 -54.70 1.26
N LYS A 145 19.62 -54.03 0.18
CA LYS A 145 21.03 -53.96 -0.31
C LYS A 145 21.22 -53.46 -1.75
N SER A 146 22.26 -52.64 -1.90
CA SER A 146 23.16 -52.41 -3.05
C SER A 146 22.77 -51.43 -4.17
N ASN A 147 23.19 -50.15 -4.02
CA ASN A 147 24.29 -49.57 -4.81
C ASN A 147 24.47 -48.06 -4.50
N GLU A 148 25.18 -47.76 -3.42
CA GLU A 148 26.16 -46.67 -3.45
C GLU A 148 27.55 -47.33 -3.37
N PRO A 149 28.51 -46.99 -4.23
CA PRO A 149 29.86 -47.50 -4.07
C PRO A 149 30.60 -46.73 -2.97
N GLU A 150 31.08 -47.51 -2.00
CA GLU A 150 32.04 -47.17 -0.95
C GLU A 150 33.41 -46.72 -1.49
N MET A 151 34.08 -45.84 -0.73
CA MET A 151 35.30 -46.08 0.09
C MET A 151 35.39 -44.87 1.07
N GLU A 152 35.64 -44.92 2.38
CA GLU A 152 36.21 -45.88 3.34
C GLU A 152 35.70 -45.51 4.78
N ALA A 153 35.80 -46.46 5.72
CA ALA A 153 35.31 -46.43 7.12
C ALA A 153 36.10 -45.48 8.08
N ILE A 154 35.65 -45.14 9.30
CA ILE A 154 35.73 -45.91 10.56
C ILE A 154 34.94 -45.21 11.71
N ALA A 155 34.15 -46.00 12.46
CA ALA A 155 33.73 -45.94 13.89
C ALA A 155 33.01 -44.70 14.49
N SER A 156 32.15 -44.76 15.53
CA SER A 156 31.17 -45.71 16.12
C SER A 156 30.60 -45.07 17.42
N VAL A 157 29.33 -45.37 17.75
CA VAL A 157 28.60 -45.31 19.07
C VAL A 157 28.11 -43.93 19.62
N PRO A 158 27.07 -43.83 20.51
CA PRO A 158 25.64 -43.72 20.15
C PRO A 158 24.81 -42.69 21.00
N GLU A 159 23.49 -42.66 20.72
CA GLU A 159 22.29 -42.36 21.55
C GLU A 159 22.37 -41.66 22.93
N GLU A 160 21.45 -40.70 23.12
CA GLU A 160 20.42 -40.61 24.19
C GLU A 160 19.70 -39.25 24.03
N ALA A 161 18.49 -38.95 24.49
CA ALA A 161 17.24 -39.64 24.78
C ALA A 161 16.22 -38.51 25.04
N GLU A 162 14.96 -38.77 24.69
CA GLU A 162 13.69 -38.25 25.24
C GLU A 162 13.70 -37.00 26.15
N ASN A 163 12.80 -36.03 25.89
CA ASN A 163 11.57 -35.94 26.69
C ASN A 163 10.51 -34.98 26.14
N THR A 164 9.27 -35.36 26.45
CA THR A 164 7.95 -34.77 26.19
C THR A 164 7.73 -33.40 26.85
N ASP A 165 6.90 -32.53 26.26
CA ASP A 165 5.65 -32.09 26.93
C ASP A 165 4.69 -31.25 26.05
N ILE A 166 3.41 -31.32 26.42
CA ILE A 166 2.23 -30.75 25.75
C ILE A 166 1.95 -29.34 26.27
N SER A 167 1.81 -28.32 25.38
CA SER A 167 1.02 -27.10 25.69
C SER A 167 0.65 -26.25 24.46
N THR A 168 -0.67 -26.04 24.28
CA THR A 168 -1.39 -24.89 23.67
C THR A 168 -1.13 -24.49 22.20
N PRO A 169 -2.18 -24.08 21.43
CA PRO A 169 -2.00 -23.61 20.05
C PRO A 169 -1.33 -22.24 20.06
N ASN A 170 -0.02 -22.26 19.88
CA ASN A 170 0.82 -21.10 19.63
C ASN A 170 0.44 -20.57 18.23
N VAL A 171 -0.17 -19.39 18.14
CA VAL A 171 -0.25 -18.66 16.88
C VAL A 171 1.20 -18.24 16.56
N PRO A 172 1.82 -18.73 15.46
CA PRO A 172 3.19 -18.37 15.17
C PRO A 172 3.27 -16.86 14.92
N PRO A 173 4.29 -16.16 15.48
CA PRO A 173 4.54 -14.79 15.09
C PRO A 173 4.79 -14.73 13.58
N LEU A 174 4.11 -13.79 12.91
CA LEU A 174 4.38 -13.43 11.52
C LEU A 174 5.85 -13.03 11.41
N THR A 175 6.66 -13.94 10.90
CA THR A 175 8.08 -13.72 10.67
C THR A 175 8.22 -13.41 9.19
N PHE A 176 8.31 -12.13 8.86
CA PHE A 176 8.74 -11.70 7.54
C PHE A 176 10.25 -11.92 7.47
N GLU A 177 10.69 -12.92 6.71
CA GLU A 177 12.01 -12.82 6.09
C GLU A 177 11.91 -11.74 5.03
N LEU A 178 12.28 -10.52 5.43
CA LEU A 178 12.60 -9.49 4.45
C LEU A 178 13.73 -10.03 3.58
N PRO A 179 13.69 -9.86 2.25
CA PRO A 179 14.86 -10.13 1.43
C PRO A 179 16.03 -9.36 2.02
N PRO A 180 17.26 -9.92 2.02
CA PRO A 180 18.41 -9.25 2.59
C PRO A 180 18.47 -7.82 2.08
N THR A 181 18.71 -6.88 2.99
CA THR A 181 19.06 -5.49 2.65
C THR A 181 20.32 -5.56 1.80
N THR A 182 20.16 -5.71 0.50
CA THR A 182 21.26 -5.74 -0.42
C THR A 182 21.49 -4.27 -0.73
N PRO A 183 22.57 -3.63 -0.23
CA PRO A 183 22.99 -2.38 -0.84
C PRO A 183 23.20 -2.66 -2.34
N PRO A 184 22.89 -1.72 -3.24
CA PRO A 184 23.10 -1.94 -4.66
C PRO A 184 24.56 -2.35 -4.88
N VAL A 185 24.77 -3.61 -5.25
CA VAL A 185 26.09 -4.11 -5.64
C VAL A 185 26.36 -3.50 -7.01
N TYR A 186 27.19 -2.46 -7.02
CA TYR A 186 27.80 -1.93 -8.23
C TYR A 186 28.75 -2.99 -8.78
N SER A 187 28.44 -3.54 -9.96
CA SER A 187 29.47 -4.10 -10.82
C SER A 187 29.72 -3.12 -11.97
N HIS A 188 30.78 -2.34 -11.80
CA HIS A 188 31.47 -1.66 -12.89
C HIS A 188 32.08 -2.70 -13.83
N GLU A 189 31.82 -2.56 -15.13
CA GLU A 189 32.65 -2.91 -16.30
C GLU A 189 31.72 -2.74 -17.53
N SER A 190 32.00 -2.02 -18.61
CA SER A 190 33.22 -1.38 -19.11
C SER A 190 32.85 -0.29 -20.13
N ILE A 191 33.69 0.74 -20.17
CA ILE A 191 33.71 1.92 -21.05
C ILE A 191 33.85 1.54 -22.53
N GLN A 192 33.10 2.20 -23.43
CA GLN A 192 33.63 2.76 -24.70
C GLN A 192 32.98 4.10 -25.08
N SER A 193 33.67 5.14 -24.63
CA SER A 193 33.97 6.44 -25.25
C SER A 193 33.21 6.99 -26.48
N ARG A 194 32.87 8.27 -26.30
CA ARG A 194 33.11 9.42 -27.21
C ARG A 194 32.29 9.51 -28.49
N ARG A 195 31.23 10.32 -28.40
CA ARG A 195 30.99 11.56 -29.17
C ARG A 195 29.61 12.04 -28.77
N PHE A 196 29.48 13.13 -28.01
CA PHE A 196 28.31 14.02 -28.05
C PHE A 196 28.50 15.15 -27.00
N VAL A 197 29.50 16.00 -27.22
CA VAL A 197 29.66 17.27 -26.47
C VAL A 197 29.28 18.48 -27.35
N GLY A 198 28.87 18.24 -28.61
CA GLY A 198 28.62 19.31 -29.58
C GLY A 198 27.27 20.02 -29.47
N HIS A 199 26.22 19.38 -28.96
CA HIS A 199 24.84 19.94 -29.00
C HIS A 199 24.24 20.35 -27.65
N LEU A 200 24.98 20.21 -26.54
CA LEU A 200 24.48 20.58 -25.20
C LEU A 200 24.52 22.10 -24.97
N ALA A 201 25.50 22.81 -25.55
CA ALA A 201 25.68 24.25 -25.35
C ALA A 201 24.74 25.12 -26.21
N GLU A 202 24.26 24.61 -27.34
CA GLU A 202 23.46 25.38 -28.31
C GLU A 202 21.99 25.58 -27.86
N ASN A 203 21.52 24.83 -26.86
CA ASN A 203 20.15 24.91 -26.31
C ASN A 203 20.10 25.28 -24.82
N GLY A 204 21.18 25.88 -24.28
CA GLY A 204 21.19 26.42 -22.91
C GLY A 204 21.32 25.41 -21.76
N TRP A 205 21.67 24.15 -22.02
CA TRP A 205 21.82 23.12 -20.99
C TRP A 205 23.26 23.06 -20.46
N GLN A 206 23.48 23.43 -19.19
CA GLN A 206 24.78 23.27 -18.54
C GLN A 206 24.78 22.02 -17.64
N SER A 207 25.69 21.08 -17.91
CA SER A 207 26.06 19.98 -17.01
C SER A 207 26.78 20.53 -15.76
N PRO A 208 26.77 19.83 -14.60
CA PRO A 208 27.40 20.33 -13.38
C PRO A 208 28.87 20.68 -13.58
N ILE A 209 29.32 21.74 -12.89
CA ILE A 209 30.72 22.06 -12.68
C ILE A 209 31.42 20.81 -12.14
N GLN A 210 32.39 20.27 -12.88
CA GLN A 210 33.22 19.18 -12.39
C GLN A 210 34.09 19.69 -11.25
N THR A 211 33.82 19.23 -10.03
CA THR A 211 34.77 19.32 -8.92
C THR A 211 35.50 17.99 -8.81
N GLU A 212 36.83 18.04 -8.72
CA GLU A 212 37.77 16.89 -8.78
C GLU A 212 37.73 15.96 -7.54
N ALA A 213 36.55 15.64 -7.00
CA ALA A 213 36.41 14.65 -5.92
C ALA A 213 35.54 13.48 -6.41
N GLY A 214 35.97 12.24 -6.13
CA GLY A 214 35.28 10.98 -6.47
C GLY A 214 33.83 10.90 -5.96
N PRO A 215 33.11 9.78 -6.22
CA PRO A 215 31.66 9.74 -6.35
C PRO A 215 30.95 10.07 -5.03
N THR A 216 30.72 11.35 -4.80
CA THR A 216 29.70 11.85 -3.89
C THR A 216 28.37 11.78 -4.63
N ILE A 217 27.32 11.28 -3.97
CA ILE A 217 25.96 11.30 -4.50
C ILE A 217 25.59 12.78 -4.73
N GLY A 218 25.73 13.23 -5.97
CA GLY A 218 25.77 14.64 -6.30
C GLY A 218 24.47 15.40 -6.07
N ASN A 219 24.61 16.70 -5.90
CA ASN A 219 23.54 17.69 -5.97
C ASN A 219 23.27 18.02 -7.45
N TRP A 220 21.99 18.01 -7.87
CA TRP A 220 21.64 18.21 -9.28
C TRP A 220 20.85 19.49 -9.51
N THR A 221 21.37 20.37 -10.35
CA THR A 221 20.68 21.57 -10.80
C THR A 221 20.28 21.38 -12.24
N PHE A 222 18.98 21.38 -12.51
CA PHE A 222 18.47 21.43 -13.87
C PHE A 222 17.97 22.84 -14.11
N GLN A 223 18.70 23.59 -14.93
CA GLN A 223 18.33 24.92 -15.37
C GLN A 223 17.81 24.84 -16.80
N PHE A 224 16.67 25.48 -17.05
CA PHE A 224 15.98 25.40 -18.32
C PHE A 224 15.80 26.80 -18.90
N GLU A 225 15.76 26.89 -20.24
CA GLU A 225 15.44 28.14 -20.89
C GLU A 225 14.04 28.63 -20.49
N SER A 226 13.94 29.93 -20.21
CA SER A 226 12.67 30.59 -19.91
C SER A 226 11.76 30.49 -21.13
N SER A 227 10.59 29.86 -20.98
CA SER A 227 9.58 29.87 -22.05
C SER A 227 9.15 31.31 -22.31
N PRO A 228 8.90 31.70 -23.58
CA PRO A 228 8.37 33.03 -23.90
C PRO A 228 7.03 33.34 -23.21
N LEU A 229 6.34 32.33 -22.66
CA LEU A 229 5.09 32.47 -21.91
C LEU A 229 5.21 32.27 -20.40
N ASN A 230 6.43 32.08 -19.85
CA ASN A 230 6.64 31.71 -18.44
C ASN A 230 5.79 30.50 -17.99
N LYS A 231 5.53 29.55 -18.90
CA LYS A 231 4.77 28.34 -18.55
C LYS A 231 5.65 27.35 -17.77
N PRO A 232 5.15 26.78 -16.65
CA PRO A 232 5.83 25.71 -15.93
C PRO A 232 5.92 24.43 -16.79
N TRP A 233 6.73 23.47 -16.34
CA TRP A 233 6.80 22.13 -16.95
C TRP A 233 5.44 21.42 -16.88
N ASP A 234 5.09 20.69 -17.94
CA ASP A 234 3.80 19.99 -18.05
C ASP A 234 3.77 18.71 -17.19
N ALA A 235 4.90 18.00 -17.06
CA ALA A 235 5.00 16.84 -16.18
C ALA A 235 6.42 16.57 -15.65
N PHE A 236 6.49 16.00 -14.44
CA PHE A 236 7.65 15.32 -13.86
C PHE A 236 7.20 13.91 -13.46
N LEU A 237 7.66 12.88 -14.18
CA LEU A 237 7.23 11.50 -14.00
C LEU A 237 8.42 10.66 -13.53
N PRO A 238 8.56 10.39 -12.22
CA PRO A 238 9.56 9.45 -11.76
C PRO A 238 9.20 8.04 -12.21
N SER A 239 10.23 7.28 -12.59
CA SER A 239 10.18 5.82 -12.69
C SER A 239 9.76 5.20 -11.35
N VAL A 240 9.30 3.96 -11.36
CA VAL A 240 8.74 3.32 -10.16
C VAL A 240 9.81 3.10 -9.09
N HIS A 241 11.03 2.72 -9.50
CA HIS A 241 12.20 2.66 -8.63
C HIS A 241 12.77 4.04 -8.26
N ARG A 242 12.24 5.13 -8.85
CA ARG A 242 12.67 6.52 -8.61
C ARG A 242 14.15 6.78 -8.90
N GLN A 243 14.79 5.93 -9.69
CA GLN A 243 16.18 6.12 -10.14
C GLN A 243 16.27 6.97 -11.41
N ARG A 244 15.15 7.14 -12.10
CA ARG A 244 15.01 7.95 -13.30
C ARG A 244 13.76 8.80 -13.23
N ALA A 245 13.73 9.89 -13.99
CA ALA A 245 12.53 10.68 -14.19
C ALA A 245 12.44 11.20 -15.62
N LEU A 246 11.20 11.30 -16.11
CA LEU A 246 10.87 12.01 -17.33
C LEU A 246 10.42 13.42 -17.00
N LEU A 247 10.98 14.39 -17.72
CA LEU A 247 10.50 15.75 -17.79
C LEU A 247 9.82 15.96 -19.13
N VAL A 248 8.63 16.58 -19.11
CA VAL A 248 7.84 16.85 -20.32
C VAL A 248 7.45 18.32 -20.34
N ARG A 249 7.72 18.99 -21.46
CA ARG A 249 7.29 20.36 -21.74
C ARG A 249 7.04 20.52 -23.23
N ASP A 250 5.84 20.97 -23.58
CA ASP A 250 5.40 21.09 -24.97
C ASP A 250 5.59 19.76 -25.73
N ASN A 251 6.49 19.70 -26.73
CA ASN A 251 6.85 18.45 -27.43
C ASN A 251 8.13 17.80 -26.91
N GLN A 252 8.87 18.48 -26.03
CA GLN A 252 10.17 18.00 -25.56
C GLN A 252 9.98 17.07 -24.38
N SER A 253 10.59 15.89 -24.50
CA SER A 253 10.67 14.88 -23.45
C SER A 253 12.15 14.60 -23.14
N VAL A 254 12.51 14.67 -21.86
CA VAL A 254 13.88 14.50 -21.38
C VAL A 254 13.90 13.47 -20.27
N ALA A 255 14.65 12.38 -20.46
CA ALA A 255 14.90 11.42 -19.39
C ALA A 255 16.17 11.76 -18.63
N LEU A 256 16.05 11.75 -17.31
CA LEU A 256 17.10 12.03 -16.36
C LEU A 256 17.42 10.76 -15.56
N ASN A 257 18.70 10.51 -15.37
CA ASN A 257 19.19 9.59 -14.36
C ASN A 257 19.28 10.34 -13.02
N LEU A 258 18.46 9.93 -12.07
CA LEU A 258 18.41 10.48 -10.71
C LEU A 258 19.42 9.81 -9.77
N THR A 259 20.41 9.06 -10.28
CA THR A 259 21.51 8.50 -9.48
C THR A 259 22.78 9.33 -9.66
N ASP A 260 23.05 9.78 -10.88
CA ASP A 260 24.22 10.59 -11.22
C ASP A 260 23.88 11.99 -11.78
N GLY A 261 22.60 12.27 -12.06
CA GLY A 261 22.13 13.57 -12.56
C GLY A 261 22.31 13.75 -14.06
N THR A 262 22.65 12.70 -14.81
CA THR A 262 22.89 12.78 -16.24
C THR A 262 21.59 12.80 -17.04
N VAL A 263 21.62 13.45 -18.22
CA VAL A 263 20.57 13.32 -19.23
C VAL A 263 20.85 12.05 -20.02
N GLU A 264 19.91 11.12 -20.03
CA GLU A 264 20.07 9.86 -20.76
C GLU A 264 19.63 9.97 -22.21
N TRP A 265 18.53 10.69 -22.45
CA TRP A 265 18.08 11.03 -23.78
C TRP A 265 17.12 12.23 -23.76
N GLN A 266 16.98 12.83 -24.92
CA GLN A 266 16.03 13.90 -25.21
C GLN A 266 15.40 13.65 -26.57
N THR A 267 14.09 13.85 -26.69
CA THR A 267 13.37 13.71 -27.97
C THR A 267 12.25 14.74 -28.07
N ASP A 268 11.98 15.21 -29.28
CA ASP A 268 10.85 16.05 -29.67
C ASP A 268 9.84 15.31 -30.56
N GLN A 269 10.07 14.01 -30.80
CA GLN A 269 9.31 13.18 -31.73
C GLN A 269 7.98 12.66 -31.14
N LEU A 270 7.72 12.90 -29.85
CA LEU A 270 6.49 12.47 -29.19
C LEU A 270 5.35 13.49 -29.47
N PRO A 271 4.27 13.09 -30.17
CA PRO A 271 3.20 14.02 -30.58
C PRO A 271 2.41 14.58 -29.38
N SER A 272 2.61 15.85 -29.04
CA SER A 272 2.09 16.47 -27.81
C SER A 272 0.57 16.63 -27.68
N LYS A 273 -0.18 16.67 -28.79
CA LYS A 273 -1.64 16.98 -28.73
C LYS A 273 -2.54 15.78 -28.50
N LEU A 274 -2.08 14.58 -28.85
CA LEU A 274 -2.89 13.35 -28.81
C LEU A 274 -2.30 12.30 -27.87
N ILE A 275 -1.20 12.61 -27.19
CA ILE A 275 -0.47 11.63 -26.40
C ILE A 275 -0.10 12.25 -25.05
N GLN A 276 -0.45 11.56 -23.96
CA GLN A 276 -0.11 11.96 -22.60
C GLN A 276 0.89 10.95 -22.00
N PRO A 277 2.10 11.38 -21.62
CA PRO A 277 3.05 10.53 -20.90
C PRO A 277 2.49 10.09 -19.54
N LEU A 278 2.57 8.79 -19.26
CA LEU A 278 2.05 8.21 -18.02
C LEU A 278 3.16 7.64 -17.13
N ALA A 279 4.12 6.90 -17.69
CA ALA A 279 5.20 6.32 -16.91
C ALA A 279 6.44 5.97 -17.74
N LEU A 280 7.61 6.31 -17.19
CA LEU A 280 8.92 5.90 -17.69
C LEU A 280 9.34 4.58 -17.02
N SER A 281 9.86 3.65 -17.80
CA SER A 281 10.40 2.38 -17.30
C SER A 281 11.66 2.62 -16.47
N ASP A 282 11.94 1.67 -15.58
CA ASP A 282 13.10 1.79 -14.72
C ASP A 282 14.42 1.63 -15.47
N ASP A 283 14.43 1.02 -16.65
CA ASP A 283 15.58 0.98 -17.58
C ASP A 283 15.76 2.29 -18.39
N GLY A 284 14.82 3.23 -18.24
CA GLY A 284 14.82 4.54 -18.89
C GLY A 284 14.47 4.53 -20.36
N ARG A 285 14.24 3.38 -20.99
CA ARG A 285 14.10 3.27 -22.45
C ARG A 285 12.66 3.18 -22.92
N ARG A 286 11.73 2.77 -22.08
CA ARG A 286 10.33 2.58 -22.44
C ARG A 286 9.42 3.61 -21.79
N LEU A 287 8.59 4.25 -22.59
CA LEU A 287 7.63 5.25 -22.14
C LEU A 287 6.21 4.78 -22.42
N ILE A 288 5.41 4.60 -21.36
CA ILE A 288 3.97 4.39 -21.47
C ILE A 288 3.32 5.74 -21.70
N VAL A 289 2.46 5.79 -22.71
CA VAL A 289 1.65 6.95 -23.02
C VAL A 289 0.18 6.57 -23.22
N SER A 290 -0.71 7.47 -22.83
CA SER A 290 -2.12 7.41 -23.23
C SER A 290 -2.26 7.93 -24.65
N LEU A 291 -2.98 7.18 -25.49
CA LEU A 291 -3.44 7.65 -26.79
C LEU A 291 -4.78 8.33 -26.62
N ASN A 292 -4.91 9.57 -27.05
CA ASN A 292 -6.14 10.36 -26.90
C ASN A 292 -6.76 10.66 -28.27
N ASP A 293 -8.09 10.79 -28.32
CA ASP A 293 -8.78 11.33 -29.49
C ASP A 293 -8.68 12.87 -29.54
N GLU A 294 -9.30 13.49 -30.55
CA GLU A 294 -9.31 14.96 -30.70
C GLU A 294 -10.00 15.70 -29.54
N GLU A 295 -10.86 15.01 -28.78
CA GLU A 295 -11.49 15.52 -27.56
C GLU A 295 -10.65 15.22 -26.30
N SER A 296 -9.41 14.77 -26.47
CA SER A 296 -8.49 14.40 -25.40
C SER A 296 -8.96 13.21 -24.54
N ARG A 297 -9.84 12.35 -25.06
CA ARG A 297 -10.30 11.14 -24.35
C ARG A 297 -9.35 9.98 -24.60
N PRO A 298 -8.93 9.23 -23.57
CA PRO A 298 -8.04 8.09 -23.74
C PRO A 298 -8.71 6.95 -24.53
N THR A 299 -8.14 6.58 -25.67
CA THR A 299 -8.59 5.55 -26.61
C THR A 299 -7.78 4.25 -26.54
N GLY A 300 -6.63 4.28 -25.87
CA GLY A 300 -5.72 3.15 -25.73
C GLY A 300 -4.41 3.54 -25.05
N LEU A 301 -3.52 2.56 -24.91
CA LEU A 301 -2.16 2.76 -24.42
C LEU A 301 -1.16 2.40 -25.51
N CYS A 302 -0.07 3.15 -25.52
CA CYS A 302 1.08 2.90 -26.36
C CYS A 302 2.34 2.87 -25.49
N VAL A 303 3.29 2.01 -25.84
CA VAL A 303 4.64 2.00 -25.28
C VAL A 303 5.61 2.37 -26.39
N TYR A 304 6.37 3.42 -26.15
CA TYR A 304 7.49 3.81 -26.99
C TYR A 304 8.79 3.24 -26.45
N LEU A 305 9.57 2.58 -27.30
CA LEU A 305 10.98 2.30 -27.08
C LEU A 305 11.80 3.48 -27.60
N ILE A 306 12.64 4.03 -26.74
CA ILE A 306 13.45 5.20 -27.02
C ILE A 306 14.91 4.78 -27.09
N GLU A 307 15.45 4.85 -28.30
CA GLU A 307 16.83 4.51 -28.60
C GLU A 307 17.45 5.62 -29.43
N ASN A 308 18.63 6.10 -29.02
CA ASN A 308 19.34 7.17 -29.70
C ASN A 308 18.45 8.39 -30.00
N SER A 309 17.67 8.82 -28.99
CA SER A 309 16.71 9.93 -29.09
C SER A 309 15.56 9.74 -30.10
N SER A 310 15.44 8.57 -30.72
CA SER A 310 14.34 8.21 -31.61
C SER A 310 13.27 7.44 -30.85
N ALA A 311 12.00 7.79 -31.05
CA ALA A 311 10.87 7.17 -30.37
C ALA A 311 10.16 6.20 -31.31
N ASN A 312 10.28 4.90 -31.05
CA ASN A 312 9.66 3.84 -31.84
C ASN A 312 8.50 3.23 -31.07
N ILE A 313 7.35 3.02 -31.71
CA ILE A 313 6.22 2.33 -31.10
C ILE A 313 6.59 0.85 -30.96
N GLU A 314 6.62 0.36 -29.72
CA GLU A 314 6.91 -1.05 -29.40
C GLU A 314 5.60 -1.82 -29.21
N TRP A 315 4.69 -1.31 -28.37
CA TRP A 315 3.41 -1.96 -28.07
C TRP A 315 2.24 -0.99 -28.15
N VAL A 316 1.10 -1.48 -28.64
CA VAL A 316 -0.18 -0.75 -28.63
C VAL A 316 -1.28 -1.71 -28.21
N TRP A 317 -2.06 -1.33 -27.21
CA TRP A 317 -3.19 -2.12 -26.75
C TRP A 317 -4.30 -1.26 -26.13
N ARG A 318 -5.47 -1.86 -25.93
CA ARG A 318 -6.59 -1.26 -25.21
C ARG A 318 -6.79 -1.99 -23.88
N PRO A 319 -6.51 -1.35 -22.73
CA PRO A 319 -6.68 -2.00 -21.43
C PRO A 319 -8.15 -2.07 -20.96
N VAL A 320 -9.09 -1.50 -21.71
CA VAL A 320 -10.51 -1.43 -21.35
C VAL A 320 -11.34 -2.22 -22.37
N PRO A 321 -12.17 -3.20 -21.95
CA PRO A 321 -13.05 -3.93 -22.87
C PRO A 321 -14.09 -3.01 -23.52
N GLU A 322 -14.42 -3.23 -24.79
CA GLU A 322 -15.40 -2.43 -25.57
C GLU A 322 -16.78 -2.30 -24.89
N SER A 323 -17.15 -3.23 -24.01
CA SER A 323 -18.40 -3.20 -23.27
C SER A 323 -18.47 -2.13 -22.16
N HIS A 324 -17.36 -1.46 -21.85
CA HIS A 324 -17.26 -0.43 -20.81
C HIS A 324 -17.10 0.96 -21.45
N GLN A 325 -18.19 1.55 -21.94
CA GLN A 325 -18.22 2.86 -22.61
C GLN A 325 -17.68 4.06 -21.79
N VAL A 326 -17.19 3.88 -20.56
CA VAL A 326 -16.90 5.01 -19.64
C VAL A 326 -15.59 4.86 -18.83
N SER A 327 -14.91 3.71 -18.82
CA SER A 327 -13.72 3.58 -17.96
C SER A 327 -12.49 4.22 -18.60
N GLN A 328 -12.09 5.40 -18.13
CA GLN A 328 -10.88 6.08 -18.61
C GLN A 328 -9.65 5.64 -17.82
N VAL A 329 -8.52 5.43 -18.51
CA VAL A 329 -7.22 5.21 -17.86
C VAL A 329 -6.81 6.50 -17.14
N GLN A 330 -6.49 6.37 -15.85
CA GLN A 330 -6.10 7.50 -15.01
C GLN A 330 -4.60 7.52 -14.76
N SER A 331 -3.99 6.36 -14.59
CA SER A 331 -2.55 6.21 -14.37
C SER A 331 -2.07 4.84 -14.82
N ALA A 332 -0.79 4.76 -15.15
CA ALA A 332 -0.11 3.51 -15.47
C ALA A 332 1.24 3.48 -14.75
N PHE A 333 1.72 2.27 -14.45
CA PHE A 333 2.96 2.04 -13.72
C PHE A 333 3.69 0.84 -14.31
N TRP A 334 5.02 0.92 -14.38
CA TRP A 334 5.85 -0.24 -14.69
C TRP A 334 5.96 -1.15 -13.47
N LEU A 335 5.94 -2.45 -13.71
CA LEU A 335 6.21 -3.49 -12.72
C LEU A 335 7.37 -4.35 -13.21
N LYS A 336 7.96 -5.13 -12.30
CA LYS A 336 8.99 -6.12 -12.67
C LYS A 336 8.50 -7.05 -13.79
N ASN A 337 9.44 -7.49 -14.63
CA ASN A 337 9.25 -8.38 -15.77
C ASN A 337 8.36 -7.78 -16.87
N ASP A 338 8.60 -6.51 -17.22
CA ASP A 338 7.91 -5.78 -18.30
C ASP A 338 6.38 -5.76 -18.20
N ARG A 339 5.86 -5.93 -16.98
CA ARG A 339 4.44 -5.84 -16.70
C ARG A 339 4.04 -4.39 -16.51
N VAL A 340 2.81 -4.09 -16.89
CA VAL A 340 2.23 -2.76 -16.75
C VAL A 340 0.99 -2.84 -15.89
N ALA A 341 0.99 -2.10 -14.79
CA ALA A 341 -0.20 -1.82 -14.02
C ALA A 341 -0.95 -0.63 -14.63
N VAL A 342 -2.26 -0.77 -14.77
CA VAL A 342 -3.15 0.28 -15.28
C VAL A 342 -4.26 0.50 -14.25
N LEU A 343 -4.39 1.72 -13.76
CA LEU A 343 -5.50 2.14 -12.92
C LEU A 343 -6.54 2.87 -13.78
N ASP A 344 -7.74 2.31 -13.83
CA ASP A 344 -8.93 2.93 -14.42
C ASP A 344 -9.91 3.39 -13.31
N GLU A 345 -11.10 3.85 -13.68
CA GLU A 345 -12.09 4.34 -12.71
C GLU A 345 -12.52 3.31 -11.65
N LYS A 346 -12.41 2.01 -11.96
CA LYS A 346 -13.04 0.92 -11.20
C LYS A 346 -12.09 -0.21 -10.84
N ARG A 347 -10.93 -0.29 -11.50
CA ARG A 347 -10.01 -1.42 -11.40
C ARG A 347 -8.56 -0.98 -11.49
N PHE A 348 -7.72 -1.75 -10.82
CA PHE A 348 -6.28 -1.80 -11.07
C PHE A 348 -5.98 -3.13 -11.76
N ALA A 349 -5.55 -3.08 -13.02
CA ALA A 349 -5.30 -4.26 -13.84
C ALA A 349 -3.83 -4.38 -14.19
N VAL A 350 -3.27 -5.58 -14.09
CA VAL A 350 -1.89 -5.87 -14.51
C VAL A 350 -1.89 -6.57 -15.85
N TRP A 351 -1.11 -6.03 -16.76
CA TRP A 351 -1.00 -6.43 -18.15
C TRP A 351 0.41 -6.90 -18.46
N MET A 352 0.49 -7.84 -19.40
CA MET A 352 1.70 -8.14 -20.15
C MET A 352 1.50 -7.49 -21.53
N PRO A 353 2.10 -6.31 -21.79
CA PRO A 353 1.84 -5.56 -23.02
C PRO A 353 2.23 -6.34 -24.28
N GLU A 354 3.34 -7.07 -24.23
CA GLU A 354 3.85 -7.89 -25.35
C GLU A 354 2.81 -8.89 -25.85
N THR A 355 2.21 -9.65 -24.92
CA THR A 355 1.18 -10.66 -25.24
C THR A 355 -0.23 -10.07 -25.26
N LYS A 356 -0.38 -8.78 -24.93
CA LYS A 356 -1.65 -8.07 -24.75
C LYS A 356 -2.61 -8.79 -23.81
N SER A 357 -2.05 -9.57 -22.88
CA SER A 357 -2.82 -10.40 -21.97
C SER A 357 -2.93 -9.73 -20.60
N GLN A 358 -4.07 -9.93 -19.97
CA GLN A 358 -4.32 -9.41 -18.63
C GLN A 358 -4.01 -10.52 -17.62
N HIS A 359 -3.07 -10.24 -16.72
CA HIS A 359 -2.56 -11.20 -15.76
C HIS A 359 -3.35 -11.19 -14.44
N ALA A 360 -3.78 -10.01 -13.97
CA ALA A 360 -4.53 -9.87 -12.73
C ALA A 360 -5.44 -8.62 -12.72
N ILE A 361 -6.49 -8.64 -11.90
CA ILE A 361 -7.34 -7.48 -11.61
C ILE A 361 -7.55 -7.36 -10.10
N ILE A 362 -7.37 -6.15 -9.58
CA ILE A 362 -7.80 -5.74 -8.24
C ILE A 362 -8.96 -4.75 -8.39
N THR A 363 -10.00 -4.90 -7.57
CA THR A 363 -11.03 -3.86 -7.46
C THR A 363 -10.46 -2.66 -6.70
N ALA A 364 -10.30 -1.54 -7.38
CA ALA A 364 -9.78 -0.29 -6.85
C ALA A 364 -10.37 0.84 -7.68
N ASN A 365 -10.84 1.94 -7.08
CA ASN A 365 -11.31 3.09 -7.85
C ASN A 365 -10.17 4.08 -8.15
N SER A 366 -10.40 5.05 -9.02
CA SER A 366 -9.41 6.09 -9.39
C SER A 366 -8.88 6.93 -8.24
N LYS A 367 -9.58 6.96 -7.10
CA LYS A 367 -9.16 7.68 -5.89
C LYS A 367 -8.43 6.79 -4.89
N THR A 368 -8.23 5.52 -5.21
CA THR A 368 -7.54 4.57 -4.33
C THR A 368 -6.09 5.02 -4.18
N PRO A 369 -5.63 5.36 -2.97
CA PRO A 369 -4.23 5.60 -2.71
C PRO A 369 -3.42 4.33 -2.98
N ILE A 370 -2.46 4.43 -3.90
CA ILE A 370 -1.55 3.35 -4.29
C ILE A 370 -0.13 3.89 -4.23
N GLU A 371 0.78 3.11 -3.66
CA GLU A 371 2.21 3.42 -3.67
C GLU A 371 3.00 2.11 -3.84
N PHE A 372 4.12 2.17 -4.56
CA PHE A 372 5.06 1.07 -4.69
C PHE A 372 6.21 1.23 -3.70
N SER A 373 6.67 0.10 -3.16
CA SER A 373 7.92 0.07 -2.40
C SER A 373 9.09 0.54 -3.28
N PRO A 374 10.18 1.07 -2.70
CA PRO A 374 11.36 1.53 -3.45
C PRO A 374 11.95 0.44 -4.38
N ALA A 375 11.88 -0.82 -3.96
CA ALA A 375 12.32 -1.98 -4.74
C ALA A 375 11.23 -2.58 -5.65
N SER A 376 10.06 -1.95 -5.75
CA SER A 376 8.92 -2.35 -6.60
C SER A 376 8.48 -3.81 -6.41
N GLU A 377 8.82 -4.45 -5.29
CA GLU A 377 8.48 -5.86 -5.01
C GLU A 377 7.11 -5.99 -4.37
N ILE A 378 6.75 -4.95 -3.62
CA ILE A 378 5.45 -4.82 -2.98
C ILE A 378 4.81 -3.48 -3.31
N ALA A 379 3.49 -3.45 -3.23
CA ALA A 379 2.66 -2.27 -3.40
C ALA A 379 1.63 -2.18 -2.28
N ALA A 380 1.38 -0.96 -1.79
CA ALA A 380 0.43 -0.67 -0.73
C ALA A 380 -0.81 0.00 -1.32
N PHE A 381 -1.99 -0.56 -1.04
CA PHE A 381 -3.28 -0.06 -1.50
C PHE A 381 -4.16 0.23 -0.30
N PHE A 382 -4.81 1.40 -0.26
CA PHE A 382 -5.85 1.62 0.73
C PHE A 382 -7.21 1.15 0.22
N VAL A 383 -7.65 -0.04 0.67
CA VAL A 383 -8.91 -0.66 0.25
C VAL A 383 -9.65 -1.16 1.47
N PHE A 384 -10.98 -0.97 1.49
CA PHE A 384 -11.87 -1.45 2.55
C PHE A 384 -11.52 -0.95 3.96
N GLY A 385 -10.87 0.22 4.10
CA GLY A 385 -10.49 0.77 5.40
C GLY A 385 -9.16 0.24 5.95
N HIS A 386 -8.45 -0.59 5.19
CA HIS A 386 -7.13 -1.10 5.53
C HIS A 386 -6.11 -0.68 4.48
N ILE A 387 -4.83 -0.72 4.84
CA ILE A 387 -3.78 -0.80 3.83
C ILE A 387 -3.54 -2.29 3.56
N THR A 388 -3.75 -2.70 2.32
CA THR A 388 -3.43 -4.04 1.84
C THR A 388 -2.09 -3.98 1.11
N ILE A 389 -1.16 -4.84 1.54
CA ILE A 389 0.14 -5.01 0.90
C ILE A 389 0.05 -6.15 -0.10
N TYR A 390 0.41 -5.89 -1.35
CA TYR A 390 0.45 -6.87 -2.44
C TYR A 390 1.89 -7.13 -2.86
N LYS A 391 2.21 -8.37 -3.24
CA LYS A 391 3.38 -8.67 -4.05
C LYS A 391 3.10 -8.23 -5.48
N THR A 392 3.99 -7.44 -6.09
CA THR A 392 3.81 -6.94 -7.46
C THR A 392 3.95 -8.05 -8.50
N ASP A 393 4.71 -9.09 -8.18
CA ASP A 393 4.80 -10.31 -8.97
C ASP A 393 3.58 -11.21 -8.73
N GLY A 394 2.64 -11.17 -9.68
CA GLY A 394 1.40 -11.96 -9.64
C GLY A 394 0.25 -11.35 -8.84
N ILE A 395 0.43 -10.17 -8.22
CA ILE A 395 -0.62 -9.45 -7.48
C ILE A 395 -1.29 -10.34 -6.43
N ARG A 396 -0.47 -10.86 -5.53
CA ARG A 396 -0.93 -11.65 -4.37
C ARG A 396 -0.97 -10.78 -3.12
N VAL A 397 -2.07 -10.83 -2.38
CA VAL A 397 -2.16 -10.21 -1.04
C VAL A 397 -1.12 -10.86 -0.13
N LEU A 398 -0.27 -10.05 0.48
CA LEU A 398 0.69 -10.48 1.50
C LEU A 398 0.14 -10.23 2.90
N ALA A 399 -0.44 -9.06 3.14
CA ALA A 399 -0.93 -8.67 4.45
C ALA A 399 -1.96 -7.54 4.38
N ASN A 400 -2.71 -7.39 5.47
CA ASN A 400 -3.52 -6.20 5.74
C ASN A 400 -3.02 -5.57 7.05
N THR A 401 -2.99 -4.24 7.09
CA THR A 401 -2.75 -3.50 8.33
C THR A 401 -3.98 -3.53 9.22
N GLU A 402 -3.82 -3.11 10.48
CA GLU A 402 -5.00 -2.79 11.30
C GLU A 402 -5.87 -1.72 10.61
N PRO A 403 -7.20 -1.72 10.85
CA PRO A 403 -8.11 -0.75 10.23
C PRO A 403 -7.73 0.70 10.57
N LEU A 404 -7.79 1.57 9.56
CA LEU A 404 -7.64 3.01 9.72
C LEU A 404 -9.02 3.67 9.85
N ARG A 405 -9.13 4.66 10.75
CA ARG A 405 -10.42 5.25 11.15
C ARG A 405 -10.96 6.32 10.20
N SER A 406 -10.18 6.77 9.21
CA SER A 406 -10.54 7.89 8.34
C SER A 406 -10.18 7.63 6.87
N GLY A 407 -10.75 8.44 5.98
CA GLY A 407 -10.46 8.38 4.56
C GLY A 407 -9.01 8.75 4.27
N VAL A 408 -8.24 7.77 3.79
CA VAL A 408 -6.85 7.98 3.36
C VAL A 408 -6.84 8.66 2.00
N LYS A 409 -6.03 9.72 1.87
CA LYS A 409 -5.77 10.44 0.63
C LYS A 409 -4.44 10.04 0.00
N LYS A 410 -3.43 9.71 0.81
CA LYS A 410 -2.09 9.33 0.34
C LYS A 410 -1.48 8.26 1.23
N VAL A 411 -0.71 7.38 0.60
CA VAL A 411 0.18 6.41 1.22
C VAL A 411 1.57 6.64 0.63
N SER A 412 2.62 6.59 1.45
CA SER A 412 3.99 6.69 0.97
C SER A 412 4.93 5.77 1.75
N PHE A 413 5.79 5.03 1.02
CA PHE A 413 6.84 4.21 1.62
C PHE A 413 8.02 5.07 2.07
N ALA A 414 8.56 4.75 3.24
CA ALA A 414 9.88 5.23 3.63
C ALA A 414 10.94 4.68 2.66
N PRO A 415 12.06 5.39 2.43
CA PRO A 415 13.09 4.93 1.49
C PRO A 415 13.68 3.55 1.79
N SER A 416 13.70 3.10 3.05
CA SER A 416 14.10 1.72 3.37
C SER A 416 13.04 0.66 3.01
N GLY A 417 11.80 1.07 2.74
CA GLY A 417 10.66 0.18 2.57
C GLY A 417 10.15 -0.45 3.87
N SER A 418 10.69 -0.11 5.04
CA SER A 418 10.32 -0.75 6.32
C SER A 418 8.99 -0.26 6.92
N LYS A 419 8.51 0.91 6.50
CA LYS A 419 7.31 1.55 7.03
C LYS A 419 6.63 2.42 6.00
N LEU A 420 5.36 2.70 6.27
CA LEU A 420 4.51 3.60 5.50
C LEU A 420 4.20 4.84 6.32
N ILE A 421 3.96 5.95 5.63
CA ILE A 421 3.18 7.05 6.17
C ILE A 421 1.89 7.20 5.40
N VAL A 422 0.83 7.49 6.11
CA VAL A 422 -0.53 7.59 5.58
C VAL A 422 -1.09 8.94 5.98
N SER A 423 -1.63 9.68 5.02
CA SER A 423 -2.29 10.96 5.28
C SER A 423 -3.70 10.99 4.69
N GLY A 424 -4.60 11.71 5.33
CA GLY A 424 -6.01 11.76 4.97
C GLY A 424 -6.77 12.73 5.87
N ALA A 425 -8.06 12.50 6.10
CA ALA A 425 -8.88 13.40 6.92
C ALA A 425 -8.47 13.48 8.41
N ASP A 426 -7.63 12.56 8.89
CA ASP A 426 -7.09 12.56 10.26
C ASP A 426 -5.60 12.95 10.26
N ALA A 427 -5.03 13.09 11.46
CA ALA A 427 -3.59 13.16 11.64
C ALA A 427 -2.85 12.03 10.90
N PRO A 428 -1.73 12.32 10.23
CA PRO A 428 -0.92 11.34 9.52
C PRO A 428 -0.51 10.20 10.44
N THR A 429 -0.46 8.99 9.89
CA THR A 429 -0.22 7.77 10.63
C THR A 429 0.96 7.02 10.02
N ILE A 430 1.95 6.69 10.82
CA ILE A 430 3.02 5.77 10.42
C ILE A 430 2.52 4.35 10.63
N VAL A 431 2.71 3.48 9.64
CA VAL A 431 2.43 2.05 9.78
C VAL A 431 3.71 1.27 9.60
N SER A 432 4.09 0.52 10.62
CA SER A 432 5.24 -0.39 10.54
C SER A 432 4.86 -1.61 9.72
N LEU A 433 5.69 -2.01 8.76
CA LEU A 433 5.43 -3.22 7.98
C LEU A 433 5.80 -4.50 8.73
N LYS A 434 6.54 -4.39 9.84
CA LYS A 434 6.91 -5.55 10.66
C LYS A 434 5.71 -6.16 11.36
N ASP A 435 4.82 -5.33 11.88
CA ASP A 435 3.68 -5.73 12.71
C ASP A 435 2.33 -5.16 12.22
N GLY A 436 2.33 -4.32 11.18
CA GLY A 436 1.11 -3.74 10.61
C GLY A 436 0.40 -2.72 11.51
N LYS A 437 1.07 -2.28 12.59
CA LYS A 437 0.45 -1.43 13.61
C LYS A 437 0.54 0.06 13.27
N PRO A 438 -0.58 0.80 13.36
CA PRO A 438 -0.61 2.24 13.13
C PRO A 438 -0.16 3.03 14.36
N LEU A 439 0.75 3.98 14.13
CA LEU A 439 1.19 4.99 15.08
C LEU A 439 0.81 6.37 14.54
N LYS A 440 -0.15 7.05 15.16
CA LYS A 440 -0.54 8.41 14.77
C LYS A 440 0.58 9.40 15.11
N LEU A 441 0.96 10.22 14.14
CA LEU A 441 1.79 11.39 14.36
C LEU A 441 0.95 12.50 14.99
N GLU A 442 1.56 13.27 15.87
CA GLU A 442 0.83 14.20 16.71
C GLU A 442 1.40 15.61 16.54
N SER A 443 0.65 16.46 15.88
CA SER A 443 0.83 17.91 15.87
C SER A 443 -0.46 18.53 15.35
N ASP A 444 -0.91 19.61 15.99
CA ASP A 444 -2.15 20.31 15.64
C ASP A 444 -2.15 20.80 14.17
N LEU A 445 -0.98 20.92 13.55
CA LEU A 445 -0.79 21.36 12.17
C LEU A 445 -0.91 20.24 11.14
N LEU A 446 -0.91 18.98 11.57
CA LEU A 446 -0.84 17.85 10.64
C LEU A 446 -2.19 17.38 10.12
N SER A 447 -3.30 17.84 10.68
CA SER A 447 -4.65 17.46 10.24
C SER A 447 -4.82 17.76 8.75
N ASP A 448 -5.10 16.74 7.94
CA ASP A 448 -5.27 16.82 6.48
C ASP A 448 -4.04 17.22 5.65
N SER A 449 -2.84 17.26 6.25
CA SER A 449 -1.60 17.53 5.52
C SER A 449 -1.16 16.32 4.70
N VAL A 450 -0.86 16.52 3.42
CA VAL A 450 -0.15 15.53 2.60
C VAL A 450 1.26 15.36 3.16
N VAL A 451 1.68 14.11 3.33
CA VAL A 451 3.01 13.78 3.89
C VAL A 451 3.77 12.84 2.96
N GLU A 452 5.05 13.13 2.77
CA GLU A 452 5.98 12.33 2.00
C GLU A 452 7.27 12.10 2.78
N TRP A 453 7.90 10.94 2.60
CA TRP A 453 9.19 10.66 3.23
C TRP A 453 10.33 11.36 2.49
N ILE A 454 11.21 12.00 3.26
CA ILE A 454 12.50 12.47 2.77
C ILE A 454 13.52 11.35 3.03
N ASP A 455 13.61 10.88 4.27
CA ASP A 455 14.39 9.71 4.64
C ASP A 455 13.60 8.86 5.65
N ASP A 456 14.25 7.89 6.28
CA ASP A 456 13.62 7.01 7.27
C ASP A 456 13.24 7.71 8.59
N ARG A 457 13.50 9.00 8.75
CA ARG A 457 13.21 9.77 9.97
C ARG A 457 12.42 11.04 9.69
N TYR A 458 12.74 11.74 8.63
CA TYR A 458 12.19 13.03 8.29
C TYR A 458 11.16 12.91 7.16
N THR A 459 10.06 13.62 7.34
CA THR A 459 8.99 13.70 6.34
C THR A 459 8.76 15.15 5.94
N LEU A 460 8.52 15.39 4.66
CA LEU A 460 7.98 16.64 4.18
C LEU A 460 6.47 16.61 4.37
N ILE A 461 5.98 17.54 5.18
CA ILE A 461 4.55 17.79 5.37
C ILE A 461 4.20 19.08 4.65
N ASP A 462 2.92 19.28 4.34
CA ASP A 462 2.32 20.53 3.82
C ASP A 462 3.02 21.19 2.61
N GLY A 463 3.89 20.44 1.94
CA GLY A 463 4.73 20.90 0.83
C GLY A 463 5.83 21.89 1.24
N LYS A 464 6.07 22.13 2.53
CA LYS A 464 7.02 23.16 2.99
C LYS A 464 7.63 22.94 4.37
N SER A 465 7.13 22.04 5.21
CA SER A 465 7.69 21.85 6.55
C SER A 465 8.33 20.47 6.69
N ILE A 466 9.46 20.41 7.39
CA ILE A 466 10.11 19.14 7.73
C ILE A 466 9.66 18.72 9.12
N PHE A 467 9.12 17.52 9.19
CA PHE A 467 8.67 16.90 10.42
C PHE A 467 9.60 15.75 10.81
N ASP A 468 10.07 15.76 12.04
CA ASP A 468 10.88 14.69 12.62
C ASP A 468 9.96 13.66 13.25
N THR A 469 9.91 12.45 12.69
CA THR A 469 9.02 11.38 13.17
C THR A 469 9.48 10.75 14.48
N LYS A 470 10.77 10.90 14.85
CA LYS A 470 11.30 10.40 16.11
C LYS A 470 10.89 11.30 17.28
N PHE A 471 10.99 12.62 17.08
CA PHE A 471 10.64 13.61 18.10
C PHE A 471 9.24 14.21 17.92
N ASN A 472 8.51 13.74 16.91
CA ASN A 472 7.13 14.07 16.62
C ASN A 472 6.86 15.59 16.59
N ARG A 473 7.67 16.33 15.81
CA ARG A 473 7.62 17.79 15.74
C ARG A 473 8.12 18.34 14.41
N ILE A 474 7.68 19.55 14.07
CA ILE A 474 8.25 20.31 12.95
C ILE A 474 9.60 20.88 13.39
N VAL A 475 10.64 20.61 12.61
CA VAL A 475 12.01 21.06 12.88
C VAL A 475 12.50 22.11 11.88
N TRP A 476 11.88 22.19 10.69
CA TRP A 476 12.29 23.14 9.66
C TRP A 476 11.12 23.62 8.79
N LYS A 477 11.24 24.80 8.19
CA LYS A 477 10.29 25.33 7.20
C LYS A 477 10.96 25.94 5.97
N PHE A 478 10.40 25.67 4.80
CA PHE A 478 10.76 26.29 3.54
C PHE A 478 9.82 27.45 3.24
N ASN A 479 10.38 28.63 2.99
CA ASN A 479 9.62 29.77 2.51
C ASN A 479 9.55 29.70 0.99
N CYS A 480 8.35 29.39 0.46
CA CYS A 480 8.10 29.22 -0.97
C CYS A 480 7.50 30.47 -1.64
N THR A 481 7.49 31.61 -0.94
CA THR A 481 6.86 32.85 -1.41
C THR A 481 7.87 33.97 -1.55
N PHE A 482 7.85 34.69 -2.66
CA PHE A 482 8.66 35.89 -2.87
C PHE A 482 7.77 37.13 -2.98
N ARG A 483 8.01 38.14 -2.13
CA ARG A 483 7.16 39.36 -2.03
C ARG A 483 5.66 39.04 -1.91
N GLY A 484 5.32 38.02 -1.12
CA GLY A 484 3.94 37.62 -0.86
C GLY A 484 3.26 36.83 -1.99
N ARG A 485 3.95 36.47 -3.07
CA ARG A 485 3.43 35.60 -4.13
C ARG A 485 4.11 34.23 -4.12
N PRO A 486 3.40 33.14 -4.47
CA PRO A 486 4.03 31.84 -4.73
C PRO A 486 5.18 32.00 -5.74
N ALA A 487 6.33 31.40 -5.43
CA ALA A 487 7.54 31.51 -6.23
C ALA A 487 8.24 30.15 -6.45
N GLY A 488 7.60 29.08 -6.04
CA GLY A 488 8.13 27.73 -6.15
C GLY A 488 7.43 26.75 -5.21
N SER A 489 7.95 25.53 -5.15
CA SER A 489 7.43 24.46 -4.29
C SER A 489 8.53 23.48 -3.87
N VAL A 490 8.27 22.74 -2.79
CA VAL A 490 9.12 21.64 -2.33
C VAL A 490 8.30 20.35 -2.35
N SER A 491 8.91 19.28 -2.83
CA SER A 491 8.36 17.91 -2.86
C SER A 491 9.49 16.92 -2.62
N THR A 492 9.19 15.63 -2.58
CA THR A 492 10.22 14.58 -2.46
C THR A 492 10.31 13.74 -3.73
N VAL A 493 11.51 13.27 -4.04
CA VAL A 493 11.76 12.27 -5.09
C VAL A 493 12.97 11.44 -4.68
N ALA A 494 12.88 10.11 -4.76
CA ALA A 494 14.01 9.21 -4.47
C ALA A 494 14.72 9.45 -3.12
N GLY A 495 13.98 9.85 -2.08
CA GLY A 495 14.56 10.18 -0.77
C GLY A 495 15.36 11.50 -0.74
N LYS A 496 15.16 12.36 -1.74
CA LYS A 496 15.76 13.68 -1.86
C LYS A 496 14.67 14.76 -1.90
N LEU A 497 15.05 15.99 -1.58
CA LEU A 497 14.23 17.17 -1.77
C LEU A 497 14.24 17.57 -3.25
N ARG A 498 13.06 17.67 -3.84
CA ARG A 498 12.83 18.30 -5.15
C ARG A 498 12.31 19.71 -4.91
N ILE A 499 13.13 20.69 -5.25
CA ILE A 499 12.82 22.12 -5.09
C ILE A 499 12.60 22.70 -6.48
N HIS A 500 11.40 23.21 -6.73
CA HIS A 500 11.08 23.92 -7.95
C HIS A 500 11.12 25.43 -7.70
N ASN A 501 11.95 26.13 -8.47
CA ASN A 501 12.04 27.59 -8.46
C ASN A 501 11.45 28.12 -9.77
N ASP A 502 10.22 28.63 -9.68
CA ASP A 502 9.45 29.10 -10.84
C ASP A 502 10.11 30.31 -11.50
N ARG A 503 10.80 31.16 -10.72
CA ARG A 503 11.40 32.40 -11.22
C ARG A 503 12.63 32.16 -12.07
N GLU A 504 13.45 31.20 -11.66
CA GLU A 504 14.68 30.87 -12.36
C GLU A 504 14.48 29.75 -13.38
N SER A 505 13.26 29.21 -13.50
CA SER A 505 12.99 28.00 -14.29
C SER A 505 13.99 26.90 -13.93
N LYS A 506 14.16 26.65 -12.63
CA LYS A 506 15.11 25.66 -12.11
C LYS A 506 14.41 24.58 -11.29
N ILE A 507 14.86 23.34 -11.47
CA ILE A 507 14.56 22.23 -10.57
C ILE A 507 15.87 21.82 -9.91
N LEU A 508 15.90 21.85 -8.57
CA LEU A 508 17.01 21.35 -7.77
C LEU A 508 16.59 20.04 -7.14
N ILE A 509 17.48 19.05 -7.22
CA ILE A 509 17.36 17.83 -6.45
C ILE A 509 18.55 17.77 -5.49
N ARG A 510 18.25 17.79 -4.19
CA ARG A 510 19.24 17.91 -3.10
C ARG A 510 18.96 16.87 -2.04
N GLY A 511 19.99 16.29 -1.45
CA GLY A 511 19.82 15.59 -0.18
C GLY A 511 19.36 16.57 0.90
N LEU A 512 18.74 16.05 1.96
CA LEU A 512 18.30 16.89 3.08
C LEU A 512 19.46 17.71 3.66
N TYR A 513 20.59 17.04 3.88
CA TYR A 513 21.76 17.63 4.53
C TYR A 513 22.61 18.53 3.61
N ASP A 514 22.33 18.53 2.31
CA ASP A 514 22.89 19.51 1.37
C ASP A 514 22.22 20.88 1.52
N VAL A 515 20.97 20.89 2.00
CA VAL A 515 20.16 22.11 2.17
C VAL A 515 20.19 22.60 3.60
N ILE A 516 20.23 21.68 4.55
CA ILE A 516 20.08 21.99 5.98
C ILE A 516 21.19 21.28 6.74
N ASP A 517 22.01 22.07 7.42
CA ASP A 517 23.00 21.55 8.37
C ASP A 517 22.30 20.63 9.39
N PRO A 518 22.72 19.34 9.51
CA PRO A 518 22.10 18.38 10.40
C PRO A 518 22.10 18.82 11.87
N GLU A 519 23.07 19.64 12.31
CA GLU A 519 23.07 20.19 13.67
C GLU A 519 21.87 21.11 13.91
N LYS A 520 21.39 21.81 12.87
CA LYS A 520 20.20 22.68 12.96
C LYS A 520 18.89 21.90 13.00
N LEU A 521 18.90 20.62 12.63
CA LEU A 521 17.76 19.70 12.75
C LEU A 521 17.73 18.98 14.10
N LYS A 522 18.83 19.01 14.86
CA LYS A 522 18.87 18.40 16.19
C LYS A 522 18.01 19.20 17.16
N PRO A 523 17.25 18.54 18.04
CA PRO A 523 16.68 19.23 19.19
C PRO A 523 17.77 19.89 20.01
N THR A 524 17.51 21.12 20.46
CA THR A 524 18.25 21.69 21.59
C THR A 524 18.18 20.67 22.72
N ALA A 525 19.29 20.43 23.41
CA ALA A 525 19.37 19.42 24.47
C ALA A 525 18.11 19.49 25.35
N PRO A 526 17.40 18.37 25.56
CA PRO A 526 16.14 18.39 26.27
C PRO A 526 16.38 19.05 27.62
N LYS A 527 15.62 20.12 27.91
CA LYS A 527 15.46 20.55 29.30
C LYS A 527 14.90 19.33 30.01
N VAL A 528 15.67 18.78 30.94
CA VAL A 528 15.48 17.52 31.69
C VAL A 528 14.05 16.98 31.58
N ALA A 529 13.89 15.80 30.96
CA ALA A 529 12.58 15.16 30.80
C ALA A 529 11.82 15.14 32.13
N LEU A 530 10.70 15.88 32.19
CA LEU A 530 9.97 16.10 33.43
C LEU A 530 9.19 14.85 33.85
N VAL A 531 8.76 14.04 32.88
CA VAL A 531 8.12 12.74 33.12
C VAL A 531 9.02 11.62 32.60
N ARG A 532 9.31 10.65 33.45
CA ARG A 532 10.14 9.47 33.18
C ARG A 532 9.67 8.30 34.05
N PRO A 533 10.09 7.06 33.79
CA PRO A 533 9.87 5.97 34.74
C PRO A 533 10.33 6.38 36.16
N GLY A 534 9.48 6.16 37.15
CA GLY A 534 9.63 6.62 38.53
C GLY A 534 9.01 7.99 38.85
N ALA A 535 8.51 8.73 37.85
CA ALA A 535 7.82 10.00 38.08
C ALA A 535 6.50 9.80 38.84
N LYS A 536 6.24 10.68 39.80
CA LYS A 536 5.02 10.66 40.62
C LYS A 536 3.89 11.40 39.93
N VAL A 537 2.76 10.73 39.70
CA VAL A 537 1.59 11.28 39.02
C VAL A 537 0.32 11.16 39.88
N ALA A 538 -0.44 12.25 39.95
CA ALA A 538 -1.75 12.29 40.59
C ALA A 538 -2.85 12.16 39.54
N ILE A 539 -3.75 11.20 39.70
CA ILE A 539 -4.85 10.96 38.76
C ILE A 539 -6.02 11.89 39.05
N ARG A 540 -6.59 12.50 38.00
CA ARG A 540 -7.76 13.39 38.11
C ARG A 540 -8.77 13.10 37.00
N VAL A 541 -10.05 13.06 37.33
CA VAL A 541 -11.15 12.97 36.35
C VAL A 541 -12.09 14.15 36.56
N ALA A 542 -12.36 14.88 35.48
CA ALA A 542 -13.15 16.10 35.45
C ALA A 542 -14.02 16.17 34.19
N GLY A 543 -14.94 17.14 34.14
CA GLY A 543 -15.88 17.35 33.03
C GLY A 543 -17.31 16.89 33.33
N SER A 544 -18.26 17.21 32.44
CA SER A 544 -19.69 16.99 32.67
C SER A 544 -20.11 15.52 32.76
N LEU A 545 -19.28 14.59 32.27
CA LEU A 545 -19.50 13.15 32.37
C LEU A 545 -18.64 12.48 33.45
N ALA A 546 -17.87 13.26 34.23
CA ALA A 546 -16.90 12.72 35.18
C ALA A 546 -17.55 11.82 36.23
N ASP A 547 -18.61 12.28 36.89
CA ASP A 547 -19.22 11.52 37.99
C ASP A 547 -19.82 10.19 37.53
N LYS A 548 -20.31 10.14 36.28
CA LYS A 548 -20.87 8.93 35.68
C LYS A 548 -19.80 7.87 35.41
N TYR A 549 -18.57 8.28 35.11
CA TYR A 549 -17.52 7.40 34.60
C TYR A 549 -16.19 7.49 35.34
N ARG A 550 -16.19 8.06 36.55
CA ARG A 550 -14.98 8.31 37.35
C ARG A 550 -14.16 7.04 37.57
N GLN A 551 -14.77 6.02 38.18
CA GLN A 551 -14.09 4.77 38.50
C GLN A 551 -13.49 4.05 37.28
N PRO A 552 -14.23 3.78 36.18
CA PRO A 552 -13.63 3.09 35.04
C PRO A 552 -12.54 3.90 34.35
N ILE A 553 -12.55 5.23 34.45
CA ILE A 553 -11.49 6.09 33.92
C ILE A 553 -10.26 6.05 34.84
N GLU A 554 -10.45 6.18 36.15
CA GLU A 554 -9.36 6.13 37.14
C GLU A 554 -8.59 4.82 37.04
N SER A 555 -9.27 3.67 37.03
CA SER A 555 -8.62 2.36 36.88
C SER A 555 -7.82 2.23 35.57
N GLN A 556 -8.29 2.87 34.47
CA GLN A 556 -7.56 2.87 33.21
C GLN A 556 -6.31 3.75 33.26
N LEU A 557 -6.41 4.94 33.87
CA LEU A 557 -5.28 5.84 34.05
C LEU A 557 -4.22 5.24 34.98
N GLU A 558 -4.63 4.50 36.02
CA GLU A 558 -3.73 3.76 36.90
C GLU A 558 -2.97 2.66 36.15
N ALA A 559 -3.67 1.87 35.34
CA ALA A 559 -3.06 0.83 34.52
C ALA A 559 -2.02 1.42 33.54
N MET A 560 -2.36 2.54 32.90
CA MET A 560 -1.48 3.27 31.99
C MET A 560 -0.24 3.82 32.72
N ALA A 561 -0.41 4.45 33.88
CA ALA A 561 0.69 4.95 34.68
C ALA A 561 1.65 3.82 35.08
N LYS A 562 1.10 2.69 35.54
CA LYS A 562 1.89 1.50 35.89
C LYS A 562 2.64 0.92 34.69
N GLN A 563 2.00 0.84 33.52
CA GLN A 563 2.62 0.36 32.28
C GLN A 563 3.82 1.22 31.86
N ASN A 564 3.73 2.54 32.08
CA ASN A 564 4.80 3.49 31.79
C ASN A 564 5.86 3.59 32.89
N GLY A 565 5.74 2.78 33.95
CA GLY A 565 6.65 2.82 35.10
C GLY A 565 6.49 4.07 35.96
N TRP A 566 5.39 4.80 35.86
CA TRP A 566 5.10 5.95 36.72
C TRP A 566 4.51 5.50 38.06
N ILE A 567 4.72 6.31 39.10
CA ILE A 567 4.24 6.04 40.46
C ILE A 567 2.95 6.83 40.67
N VAL A 568 1.83 6.14 40.84
CA VAL A 568 0.56 6.79 41.19
C VAL A 568 0.63 7.25 42.65
N ASP A 569 0.63 8.56 42.84
CA ASP A 569 0.71 9.22 44.15
C ASP A 569 -0.31 10.37 44.15
N PRO A 570 -1.33 10.38 45.04
CA PRO A 570 -2.32 11.45 45.10
C PRO A 570 -1.72 12.85 45.30
N SER A 571 -0.52 12.91 45.89
CA SER A 571 0.30 14.10 46.13
C SER A 571 1.40 14.33 45.08
N GLY A 572 1.42 13.53 44.01
CA GLY A 572 2.38 13.66 42.92
C GLY A 572 2.35 15.06 42.29
N PRO A 573 3.51 15.64 41.93
CA PRO A 573 3.59 16.98 41.36
C PRO A 573 2.97 17.06 39.96
N LEU A 574 3.00 15.95 39.21
CA LEU A 574 2.41 15.84 37.89
C LEU A 574 0.96 15.38 38.00
N LYS A 575 0.06 15.92 37.16
CA LYS A 575 -1.36 15.50 37.16
C LYS A 575 -1.67 14.75 35.86
N LEU A 576 -2.02 13.47 35.95
CA LEU A 576 -2.59 12.71 34.84
C LEU A 576 -4.12 12.88 34.88
N ARG A 577 -4.63 13.77 34.02
CA ARG A 577 -6.02 14.24 34.06
C ARG A 577 -6.81 13.77 32.84
N ALA A 578 -8.03 13.30 33.06
CA ALA A 578 -9.03 13.08 32.04
C ALA A 578 -10.19 14.09 32.18
N ASP A 579 -10.39 14.91 31.16
CA ASP A 579 -11.57 15.74 30.98
C ASP A 579 -12.56 15.04 30.05
N VAL A 580 -13.71 14.64 30.58
CA VAL A 580 -14.77 13.94 29.85
C VAL A 580 -16.04 14.76 29.89
N ASN A 581 -16.45 15.28 28.73
CA ASN A 581 -17.61 16.17 28.62
C ASN A 581 -18.60 15.65 27.58
N GLU A 582 -19.87 15.83 27.88
CA GLU A 582 -20.94 15.83 26.90
C GLU A 582 -21.03 17.20 26.23
N VAL A 583 -21.01 17.21 24.90
CA VAL A 583 -21.12 18.42 24.09
C VAL A 583 -22.29 18.24 23.12
N THR A 584 -23.08 19.30 22.94
CA THR A 584 -24.14 19.36 21.92
C THR A 584 -23.81 20.48 20.94
N GLU A 585 -23.68 20.13 19.67
CA GLU A 585 -23.38 21.08 18.58
C GLU A 585 -24.34 20.89 17.41
N SER A 586 -24.64 21.97 16.69
CA SER A 586 -25.45 21.92 15.47
C SER A 586 -24.59 21.51 14.28
N ILE A 587 -24.87 20.35 13.69
CA ILE A 587 -24.14 19.79 12.54
C ILE A 587 -25.04 19.80 11.31
N GLU A 588 -24.50 20.25 10.17
CA GLU A 588 -25.18 20.21 8.87
C GLU A 588 -24.99 18.85 8.19
N PHE A 589 -26.09 18.23 7.76
CA PHE A 589 -26.11 16.99 7.00
C PHE A 589 -26.65 17.24 5.61
N GLU A 590 -25.91 16.83 4.58
CA GLU A 590 -26.42 16.74 3.21
C GLU A 590 -27.08 15.37 3.03
N THR A 591 -28.36 15.36 2.68
CA THR A 591 -29.12 14.15 2.35
C THR A 591 -29.47 14.14 0.87
N SER A 592 -29.34 13.00 0.22
CA SER A 592 -29.76 12.79 -1.16
C SER A 592 -30.70 11.60 -1.25
N SER A 593 -31.76 11.75 -2.05
CA SER A 593 -32.69 10.65 -2.31
C SER A 593 -32.15 9.77 -3.42
N ILE A 594 -32.13 8.44 -3.20
CA ILE A 594 -31.72 7.45 -4.22
C ILE A 594 -32.66 7.46 -5.44
N ILE A 595 -33.87 8.00 -5.31
CA ILE A 595 -34.93 7.94 -6.34
C ILE A 595 -35.29 9.34 -6.88
N GLY A 596 -34.78 10.41 -6.29
CA GLY A 596 -35.08 11.78 -6.70
C GLY A 596 -33.82 12.64 -6.78
N PHE A 597 -33.63 13.32 -7.90
CA PHE A 597 -32.58 14.34 -8.06
C PHE A 597 -32.89 15.51 -7.13
N GLY A 598 -32.32 15.49 -5.93
CA GLY A 598 -32.44 16.56 -4.95
C GLY A 598 -31.50 16.33 -3.77
N LYS A 599 -30.56 17.25 -3.58
CA LYS A 599 -29.79 17.38 -2.35
C LYS A 599 -30.58 18.25 -1.39
N LYS A 600 -30.69 17.83 -0.13
CA LYS A 600 -31.30 18.61 0.93
C LYS A 600 -30.34 18.70 2.09
N ASN A 601 -29.99 19.93 2.44
CA ASN A 601 -29.20 20.20 3.63
C ASN A 601 -30.13 20.35 4.83
N GLN A 602 -29.75 19.75 5.95
CA GLN A 602 -30.46 19.87 7.21
C GLN A 602 -29.46 20.02 8.35
N THR A 603 -29.60 21.09 9.13
CA THR A 603 -28.84 21.29 10.36
C THR A 603 -29.60 20.66 11.52
N ILE A 604 -28.94 19.79 12.28
CA ILE A 604 -29.51 19.15 13.46
C ILE A 604 -28.55 19.23 14.66
N PRO A 605 -29.06 19.37 15.89
CA PRO A 605 -28.24 19.24 17.10
C PRO A 605 -27.78 17.79 17.27
N VAL A 606 -26.49 17.63 17.56
CA VAL A 606 -25.87 16.33 17.82
C VAL A 606 -25.13 16.38 19.15
N THR A 607 -25.51 15.48 20.05
CA THR A 607 -24.87 15.30 21.35
C THR A 607 -23.86 14.16 21.28
N TYR A 608 -22.63 14.40 21.72
CA TYR A 608 -21.56 13.41 21.71
C TYR A 608 -20.53 13.66 22.83
N GLY A 609 -19.77 12.62 23.17
CA GLY A 609 -18.71 12.69 24.16
C GLY A 609 -17.43 13.32 23.61
N THR A 610 -16.82 14.20 24.39
CA THR A 610 -15.46 14.70 24.17
C THR A 610 -14.58 14.21 25.31
N TYR A 611 -13.40 13.72 24.95
CA TYR A 611 -12.48 13.07 25.87
C TYR A 611 -11.12 13.73 25.68
N ARG A 612 -10.56 14.26 26.76
CA ARG A 612 -9.23 14.87 26.77
C ARG A 612 -8.43 14.27 27.92
N LEU A 613 -7.50 13.39 27.60
CA LEU A 613 -6.47 12.92 28.53
C LEU A 613 -5.26 13.83 28.42
N ALA A 614 -4.67 14.25 29.53
CA ALA A 614 -3.47 15.06 29.50
C ALA A 614 -2.63 14.86 30.75
N ILE A 615 -1.32 14.97 30.61
CA ILE A 615 -0.40 15.09 31.73
C ILE A 615 -0.02 16.57 31.92
N TYR A 616 -0.09 17.04 33.15
CA TYR A 616 0.17 18.43 33.52
C TYR A 616 1.32 18.53 34.50
N ASP A 617 2.08 19.62 34.39
CA ASP A 617 2.92 20.15 35.45
C ASP A 617 2.31 21.47 35.94
N GLY A 618 1.88 21.51 37.20
CA GLY A 618 1.04 22.61 37.69
C GLY A 618 -0.26 22.73 36.88
N ASP A 619 -0.40 23.82 36.13
CA ASP A 619 -1.51 24.08 35.20
C ASP A 619 -1.10 23.97 33.72
N GLU A 620 0.19 23.73 33.45
CA GLU A 620 0.72 23.61 32.10
C GLU A 620 0.57 22.18 31.58
N PRO A 621 -0.17 21.96 30.46
CA PRO A 621 -0.30 20.63 29.89
C PRO A 621 0.98 20.26 29.12
N LEU A 622 1.75 19.32 29.66
CA LEU A 622 2.94 18.75 29.02
C LEU A 622 2.56 18.00 27.74
N MET A 623 1.49 17.21 27.79
CA MET A 623 1.02 16.46 26.63
C MET A 623 -0.48 16.22 26.75
N ILE A 624 -1.19 16.34 25.63
CA ILE A 624 -2.64 16.22 25.55
C ILE A 624 -2.99 15.18 24.49
N ARG A 625 -4.02 14.39 24.76
CA ARG A 625 -4.66 13.43 23.88
C ARG A 625 -6.15 13.70 23.89
N GLY A 626 -6.68 14.14 22.76
CA GLY A 626 -8.09 14.43 22.60
C GLY A 626 -8.72 13.47 21.62
N PHE A 627 -9.94 13.04 21.89
CA PHE A 627 -10.79 12.40 20.90
C PHE A 627 -12.26 12.70 21.17
N ARG A 628 -13.08 12.50 20.15
CA ARG A 628 -14.53 12.62 20.23
C ARG A 628 -15.14 11.23 20.08
N SER A 629 -16.31 11.02 20.68
CA SER A 629 -17.18 9.91 20.30
C SER A 629 -17.41 9.93 18.80
N LEU A 630 -17.54 8.75 18.20
CA LEU A 630 -17.87 8.68 16.78
C LEU A 630 -19.29 9.21 16.63
N VAL A 631 -19.43 10.33 15.96
CA VAL A 631 -20.70 10.73 15.36
C VAL A 631 -20.69 10.14 13.96
N THR A 632 -21.62 9.22 13.68
CA THR A 632 -21.73 8.68 12.32
C THR A 632 -22.20 9.80 11.41
N THR A 633 -21.34 10.26 10.50
CA THR A 633 -21.63 11.37 9.56
C THR A 633 -22.09 10.88 8.19
N MET A 634 -22.08 9.56 7.94
CA MET A 634 -22.41 8.99 6.64
C MET A 634 -23.13 7.65 6.77
N GLY A 635 -24.22 7.45 6.03
CA GLY A 635 -24.92 6.18 5.94
C GLY A 635 -26.33 6.30 5.37
N VAL A 636 -26.99 5.15 5.21
CA VAL A 636 -28.35 5.09 4.66
C VAL A 636 -29.37 5.31 5.79
N ILE A 637 -30.18 6.34 5.66
CA ILE A 637 -31.28 6.65 6.59
C ILE A 637 -32.49 5.83 6.14
N PRO A 638 -33.01 4.89 6.97
CA PRO A 638 -34.24 4.17 6.65
C PRO A 638 -35.40 5.15 6.45
N ARG A 639 -36.29 4.88 5.49
CA ARG A 639 -37.45 5.75 5.21
C ARG A 639 -38.34 6.00 6.44
N SER A 640 -38.28 5.13 7.44
CA SER A 640 -39.05 5.22 8.68
C SER A 640 -38.42 6.12 9.74
N LYS A 641 -37.24 6.72 9.51
CA LYS A 641 -36.51 7.51 10.49
C LYS A 641 -36.18 8.90 9.97
N THR A 642 -36.18 9.88 10.86
CA THR A 642 -35.64 11.21 10.57
C THR A 642 -34.10 11.19 10.68
N VAL A 643 -33.44 12.20 10.10
CA VAL A 643 -31.98 12.40 10.26
C VAL A 643 -31.60 12.46 11.75
N GLN A 644 -32.39 13.19 12.56
CA GLN A 644 -32.19 13.29 14.01
C GLN A 644 -32.26 11.93 14.71
N GLN A 645 -33.30 11.13 14.44
CA GLN A 645 -33.45 9.81 15.04
C GLN A 645 -32.30 8.87 14.64
N TRP A 646 -31.90 8.91 13.38
CA TRP A 646 -30.82 8.08 12.85
C TRP A 646 -29.46 8.40 13.46
N VAL A 647 -29.17 9.69 13.70
CA VAL A 647 -27.95 10.14 14.38
C VAL A 647 -27.99 9.78 15.86
N ASN A 648 -29.10 10.05 16.56
CA ASN A 648 -29.22 9.78 18.00
C ASN A 648 -29.00 8.30 18.33
N GLU A 649 -29.48 7.38 17.49
CA GLU A 649 -29.29 5.93 17.69
C GLU A 649 -27.85 5.45 17.48
N ARG A 650 -27.00 6.26 16.85
CA ARG A 650 -25.61 5.91 16.51
C ARG A 650 -24.57 6.73 17.27
N SER A 651 -25.01 7.77 17.98
CA SER A 651 -24.17 8.56 18.87
C SER A 651 -24.01 7.83 20.18
N GLU A 652 -23.01 6.94 20.27
CA GLU A 652 -22.67 6.26 21.52
C GLU A 652 -21.50 6.95 22.26
N PHE A 653 -21.62 7.04 23.59
CA PHE A 653 -20.53 7.43 24.47
C PHE A 653 -19.60 6.26 24.69
N ASP A 654 -18.55 6.16 23.87
CA ASP A 654 -17.60 5.06 23.90
C ASP A 654 -16.40 5.40 24.79
N ILE A 655 -16.51 5.12 26.08
CA ILE A 655 -15.42 5.24 27.06
C ILE A 655 -14.35 4.19 26.87
N GLY A 656 -14.65 3.09 26.18
CA GLY A 656 -13.67 2.06 25.83
C GLY A 656 -12.50 2.64 25.04
N LYS A 657 -12.72 3.72 24.28
CA LYS A 657 -11.66 4.44 23.56
C LYS A 657 -10.59 5.05 24.46
N ILE A 658 -10.87 5.37 25.72
CA ILE A 658 -9.82 5.87 26.64
C ILE A 658 -8.71 4.81 26.77
N LYS A 659 -9.04 3.51 26.74
CA LYS A 659 -8.06 2.41 26.76
C LYS A 659 -7.11 2.39 25.56
N THR A 660 -7.53 3.00 24.44
CA THR A 660 -6.70 3.08 23.23
C THR A 660 -5.72 4.26 23.26
N VAL A 661 -5.86 5.15 24.25
CA VAL A 661 -4.94 6.27 24.43
C VAL A 661 -3.72 5.79 25.17
N THR A 662 -2.54 6.00 24.59
CA THR A 662 -1.26 5.72 25.21
C THR A 662 -0.44 7.00 25.31
N PHE A 663 0.35 7.10 26.37
CA PHE A 663 1.44 8.07 26.47
C PHE A 663 2.78 7.33 26.45
N PRO A 664 3.85 7.90 25.84
CA PRO A 664 5.20 7.38 25.99
C PRO A 664 5.64 7.41 27.46
N ALA A 665 6.48 6.45 27.86
CA ALA A 665 7.00 6.33 29.23
C ALA A 665 7.84 7.55 29.67
N THR A 666 8.44 8.25 28.72
CA THR A 666 9.18 9.50 28.93
C THR A 666 8.50 10.62 28.15
N ILE A 667 8.30 11.77 28.79
CA ILE A 667 7.68 12.95 28.20
C ILE A 667 8.60 14.13 28.41
N GLU A 668 9.05 14.69 27.29
CA GLU A 668 9.81 15.93 27.28
C GLU A 668 8.87 17.11 27.51
N PRO A 669 9.31 18.18 28.19
CA PRO A 669 8.53 19.41 28.29
C PRO A 669 8.13 19.90 26.90
N LYS A 670 6.95 20.54 26.78
CA LYS A 670 6.65 21.28 25.55
C LYS A 670 7.77 22.29 25.34
N THR A 671 8.46 22.15 24.23
CA THR A 671 9.43 23.14 23.78
C THR A 671 8.70 24.46 23.61
N VAL A 672 8.95 25.41 24.54
CA VAL A 672 8.69 26.84 24.37
C VAL A 672 9.14 27.18 22.97
N LYS A 673 8.18 27.48 22.07
CA LYS A 673 8.37 27.81 20.63
C LYS A 673 9.85 27.78 20.24
N GLU A 674 10.42 26.58 20.13
CA GLU A 674 11.82 26.48 19.71
C GLU A 674 11.87 27.15 18.35
N ALA A 675 12.89 27.98 18.13
CA ALA A 675 13.02 28.68 16.86
C ALA A 675 13.09 27.62 15.76
N ILE A 676 11.97 27.44 15.05
CA ILE A 676 11.90 26.55 13.90
C ILE A 676 12.84 27.18 12.87
N GLY A 677 13.88 26.44 12.49
CA GLY A 677 14.77 26.92 11.46
C GLY A 677 14.02 27.07 10.14
N SER A 678 14.48 27.98 9.28
CA SER A 678 13.84 28.20 7.98
C SER A 678 14.85 28.49 6.90
N THR A 679 14.50 28.09 5.68
CA THR A 679 15.26 28.37 4.46
C THR A 679 14.34 28.96 3.41
N ASP A 680 14.78 30.05 2.80
CA ASP A 680 14.16 30.59 1.59
C ASP A 680 14.58 29.74 0.39
N ILE A 681 13.63 29.23 -0.40
CA ILE A 681 13.97 28.28 -1.47
C ILE A 681 14.88 28.86 -2.56
N TRP A 682 14.91 30.19 -2.72
CA TRP A 682 15.77 30.89 -3.69
C TRP A 682 17.19 31.14 -3.20
N THR A 683 17.50 30.86 -1.93
CA THR A 683 18.89 30.91 -1.43
C THR A 683 19.61 29.57 -1.60
N ILE A 684 18.88 28.54 -2.00
CA ILE A 684 19.41 27.19 -2.24
C ILE A 684 20.04 27.16 -3.63
N GLN A 685 21.34 26.89 -3.69
CA GLN A 685 22.11 26.83 -4.94
C GLN A 685 22.20 25.42 -5.50
#